data_AF-A0A7S8E6K7-F1
#
_entry.id   AF-A0A7S8E6K7-F1
#
_cell.length_a   1.000
_cell.length_b   1.000
_cell.length_c   1.000
_cell.angle_alpha   90.00
_cell.angle_beta   90.00
_cell.angle_gamma   90.00
#
_symmetry.space_group_name_H-M   'P 1'
#
loop_
_entity.id
_entity.type
_entity.pdbx_description
1 polymer ?
#
loop_
_entity_poly.entity_id
_entity_poly.type
_entity_poly.pdbx_seq_one_letter_code
_entity_poly.pdbx_strand_id
1 'polypeptide(L)'
;MKQSQRWLTFVSLVVSVMFVGVAAAQGPQLAPEGEANETYNAPFPVHITLDGDFNDWNGVPRVQMGQGVGRPAVNFAAAADQENLYLWGEVIDDNIISGEHEENYWNEDSLEFYLNGTGDLDLTSYTDGIAQLTIPPLNIGAASEDMVFAGVNYESLNADVIVVETNRGWAVEVAIPLKSDTWEIVPEQDLQMGFQVHLNAASESNRDTKLIWSKFDTSDASYQNPSVFGRLTFYEVASEPEMTGEYFFRSELSEDGLVDDFENGIWMGNAGPDSRIGLVPGDSTTLAIQQVLPETALALPEQDTVKNILAVQYDAEDSSYTHAFTNGLNATTQDWSVYNALGMWLYGTGAPVDVIVNANGTYRYNLEATQSGWQYIIIPFTLFTNEADDDALDASAVEGYGVSLSSVTTSGTLYLDTVQLYIAEDTSVIHISDAHPLETFIVDESIGWESREWNLVWSDDFDGDSGEPINDEYWTCEIGGEGWGNNEWEYYTTSLDNVSQTGDGTLAITALRGQPENGDRCWYGQCAFTSARCTTQDKVEFTYGRVEARIKIPGTQAIWPAFWMLAANFQQVPWPNSGEIDIMENVGYEPEAVHGTIHGPGYSGASGIGNSYRMDDLSAFADDFHTYAIDWDPYVIRWYVDGELFSTISMNDVGGYEWVYDHDFFIIMNVAVGGSWPGTPDETTEMPQQMLIDYVRVYEAASE
;
A
#
# COMPACT_ATOMS: atom_id res chain seq x y z
N MET A 1 64.74 -18.44 18.83
CA MET A 1 65.33 -17.10 19.00
C MET A 1 65.28 -16.40 17.65
N LYS A 2 64.41 -15.38 17.54
CA LYS A 2 64.39 -14.27 16.57
C LYS A 2 64.67 -14.56 15.09
N GLN A 3 63.64 -14.41 14.26
CA GLN A 3 63.78 -13.62 13.03
C GLN A 3 62.54 -12.73 12.83
N SER A 4 62.84 -11.44 12.65
CA SER A 4 62.01 -10.23 12.55
C SER A 4 61.07 -10.28 11.32
N GLN A 5 59.76 -9.91 11.38
CA GLN A 5 59.17 -8.54 11.47
C GLN A 5 59.82 -7.54 10.48
N ARG A 6 59.17 -6.86 9.52
CA ARG A 6 57.81 -6.31 9.44
C ARG A 6 57.35 -6.04 7.98
N TRP A 7 56.12 -6.38 7.58
CA TRP A 7 54.86 -5.57 7.40
C TRP A 7 54.57 -5.13 5.95
N LEU A 8 53.47 -5.64 5.38
CA LEU A 8 52.40 -4.85 4.76
C LEU A 8 51.09 -5.63 4.92
N THR A 9 50.08 -4.96 5.47
CA THR A 9 48.78 -5.52 5.89
C THR A 9 47.86 -5.69 4.68
N PHE A 10 47.32 -6.89 4.49
CA PHE A 10 46.15 -7.17 3.65
C PHE A 10 44.92 -7.15 4.56
N VAL A 11 43.95 -6.27 4.30
CA VAL A 11 42.58 -6.43 4.78
C VAL A 11 41.77 -6.87 3.57
N SER A 12 41.34 -8.12 3.58
CA SER A 12 40.38 -8.65 2.62
C SER A 12 39.00 -8.17 3.07
N LEU A 13 38.39 -7.26 2.32
CA LEU A 13 36.97 -6.95 2.46
C LEU A 13 36.20 -8.10 1.82
N VAL A 14 35.50 -8.89 2.64
CA VAL A 14 34.49 -9.84 2.17
C VAL A 14 33.29 -9.01 1.78
N VAL A 15 33.06 -8.88 0.47
CA VAL A 15 31.79 -8.37 -0.05
C VAL A 15 30.76 -9.46 0.16
N SER A 16 29.96 -9.33 1.20
CA SER A 16 28.68 -10.05 1.28
C SER A 16 27.77 -9.43 0.24
N VAL A 17 27.54 -10.17 -0.85
CA VAL A 17 26.44 -9.90 -1.78
C VAL A 17 25.16 -10.19 -0.99
N MET A 18 24.53 -9.15 -0.47
CA MET A 18 23.10 -9.22 -0.15
C MET A 18 22.37 -9.25 -1.48
N PHE A 19 21.83 -10.42 -1.83
CA PHE A 19 20.67 -10.46 -2.70
C PHE A 19 19.54 -9.78 -1.93
N VAL A 20 19.30 -8.51 -2.24
CA VAL A 20 18.00 -7.90 -1.97
C VAL A 20 17.06 -8.60 -2.93
N GLY A 21 16.22 -9.50 -2.42
CA GLY A 21 15.08 -9.99 -3.17
C GLY A 21 14.24 -8.77 -3.53
N VAL A 22 14.09 -8.52 -4.82
CA VAL A 22 13.11 -7.57 -5.34
C VAL A 22 11.76 -8.13 -4.91
N ALA A 23 11.16 -7.56 -3.86
CA ALA A 23 9.72 -7.66 -3.70
C ALA A 23 9.14 -6.92 -4.92
N ALA A 24 8.48 -7.64 -5.81
CA ALA A 24 7.67 -7.00 -6.84
C ALA A 24 6.69 -6.08 -6.12
N ALA A 25 6.74 -4.78 -6.42
CA ALA A 25 5.78 -3.82 -5.90
C ALA A 25 4.38 -4.28 -6.31
N GLN A 26 3.50 -4.49 -5.33
CA GLN A 26 2.09 -4.70 -5.65
C GLN A 26 1.56 -3.41 -6.28
N GLY A 27 0.94 -3.52 -7.45
CA GLY A 27 0.26 -2.43 -8.14
C GLY A 27 -0.96 -1.94 -7.35
N PRO A 28 -1.60 -0.85 -7.81
CA PRO A 28 -2.80 -0.31 -7.15
C PRO A 28 -3.88 -1.39 -7.06
N GLN A 29 -4.58 -1.41 -5.93
CA GLN A 29 -5.60 -2.42 -5.67
C GLN A 29 -6.80 -2.24 -6.63
N LEU A 30 -7.17 -3.29 -7.35
CA LEU A 30 -8.19 -3.27 -8.40
C LEU A 30 -9.61 -3.17 -7.84
N ALA A 31 -9.85 -3.73 -6.65
CA ALA A 31 -11.12 -3.64 -5.95
C ALA A 31 -10.86 -3.32 -4.46
N PRO A 32 -11.73 -2.55 -3.78
CA PRO A 32 -11.60 -2.35 -2.33
C PRO A 32 -11.65 -3.70 -1.61
N GLU A 33 -11.05 -3.79 -0.43
CA GLU A 33 -11.21 -5.00 0.38
C GLU A 33 -12.68 -5.22 0.77
N GLY A 34 -13.06 -6.48 0.91
CA GLY A 34 -14.36 -6.81 1.50
C GLY A 34 -14.30 -6.76 3.04
N GLU A 35 -15.45 -6.77 3.68
CA GLU A 35 -15.58 -6.90 5.14
C GLU A 35 -14.79 -8.11 5.66
N ALA A 36 -13.84 -7.85 6.56
CA ALA A 36 -12.93 -8.86 7.08
C ALA A 36 -13.67 -10.11 7.59
N ASN A 37 -13.23 -11.28 7.11
CA ASN A 37 -13.79 -12.59 7.45
C ASN A 37 -15.29 -12.75 7.11
N GLU A 38 -15.87 -11.86 6.30
CA GLU A 38 -17.28 -11.91 5.93
C GLU A 38 -17.46 -11.85 4.42
N THR A 39 -16.87 -10.86 3.77
CA THR A 39 -16.97 -10.66 2.32
C THR A 39 -15.59 -10.47 1.70
N TYR A 40 -15.44 -10.89 0.46
CA TYR A 40 -14.27 -10.67 -0.38
C TYR A 40 -14.77 -10.04 -1.68
N ASN A 41 -14.16 -8.95 -2.12
CA ASN A 41 -14.51 -8.31 -3.39
C ASN A 41 -13.59 -8.84 -4.48
N ALA A 42 -14.14 -9.64 -5.38
CA ALA A 42 -13.42 -10.16 -6.53
C ALA A 42 -13.53 -9.15 -7.69
N PRO A 43 -12.43 -8.51 -8.11
CA PRO A 43 -12.45 -7.62 -9.26
C PRO A 43 -12.84 -8.39 -10.54
N PHE A 44 -13.67 -7.77 -11.37
CA PHE A 44 -14.05 -8.26 -12.69
C PHE A 44 -14.27 -7.08 -13.66
N PRO A 45 -13.95 -7.19 -14.96
CA PRO A 45 -13.25 -8.29 -15.60
C PRO A 45 -11.73 -8.23 -15.31
N VAL A 46 -11.16 -9.34 -14.86
CA VAL A 46 -9.73 -9.57 -14.66
C VAL A 46 -9.42 -10.99 -15.12
N HIS A 47 -8.56 -11.13 -16.12
CA HIS A 47 -8.16 -12.44 -16.63
C HIS A 47 -6.86 -12.91 -15.98
N ILE A 48 -6.85 -14.17 -15.54
CA ILE A 48 -5.66 -14.83 -14.99
C ILE A 48 -5.25 -15.97 -15.93
N THR A 49 -3.97 -16.00 -16.27
CA THR A 49 -3.34 -17.10 -17.00
C THR A 49 -2.91 -18.16 -16.00
N LEU A 50 -3.45 -19.38 -16.09
CA LEU A 50 -2.96 -20.50 -15.29
C LEU A 50 -1.62 -20.97 -15.85
N ASP A 51 -0.52 -20.42 -15.33
CA ASP A 51 0.84 -20.84 -15.67
C ASP A 51 1.80 -20.94 -14.46
N GLY A 52 1.34 -20.57 -13.26
CA GLY A 52 2.13 -20.55 -12.05
C GLY A 52 3.04 -19.33 -11.89
N ASP A 53 2.94 -18.32 -12.77
CA ASP A 53 3.52 -16.99 -12.61
C ASP A 53 2.49 -16.00 -12.08
N PHE A 54 2.60 -15.63 -10.81
CA PHE A 54 1.57 -14.84 -10.11
C PHE A 54 1.60 -13.33 -10.39
N ASN A 55 2.22 -12.90 -11.49
CA ASN A 55 2.34 -11.49 -11.83
C ASN A 55 1.02 -10.86 -12.30
N ASP A 56 0.11 -11.65 -12.88
CA ASP A 56 -1.22 -11.22 -13.29
C ASP A 56 -2.21 -11.09 -12.12
N TRP A 57 -1.88 -11.63 -10.94
CA TRP A 57 -2.55 -11.36 -9.67
C TRP A 57 -2.17 -10.01 -9.04
N ASN A 58 -1.45 -9.16 -9.76
CA ASN A 58 -1.02 -7.86 -9.25
C ASN A 58 -2.21 -6.91 -9.11
N GLY A 59 -2.33 -6.24 -7.96
CA GLY A 59 -3.49 -5.39 -7.65
C GLY A 59 -4.77 -6.16 -7.26
N VAL A 60 -4.87 -7.48 -7.45
CA VAL A 60 -6.00 -8.26 -6.93
C VAL A 60 -5.94 -8.30 -5.39
N PRO A 61 -7.05 -8.01 -4.66
CA PRO A 61 -7.06 -8.01 -3.20
C PRO A 61 -6.56 -9.33 -2.61
N ARG A 62 -5.72 -9.30 -1.56
CA ARG A 62 -5.20 -10.52 -0.93
C ARG A 62 -5.57 -10.56 0.53
N VAL A 63 -6.05 -11.71 0.99
CA VAL A 63 -6.36 -11.95 2.40
C VAL A 63 -5.37 -12.93 2.98
N GLN A 64 -4.75 -12.57 4.11
CA GLN A 64 -3.90 -13.48 4.88
C GLN A 64 -4.67 -14.07 6.07
N MET A 65 -4.64 -15.39 6.19
CA MET A 65 -5.03 -16.11 7.41
C MET A 65 -3.79 -16.68 8.10
N GLY A 66 -3.70 -16.50 9.41
CA GLY A 66 -2.55 -16.96 10.20
C GLY A 66 -1.42 -15.93 10.28
N GLN A 67 -0.41 -16.23 11.09
CA GLN A 67 0.58 -15.25 11.55
C GLN A 67 1.88 -15.24 10.72
N GLY A 68 2.19 -16.35 10.02
CA GLY A 68 3.49 -16.54 9.36
C GLY A 68 4.66 -16.52 10.37
N VAL A 69 5.85 -16.94 9.94
CA VAL A 69 7.06 -17.10 10.78
C VAL A 69 6.89 -18.09 11.95
N GLY A 70 7.20 -19.37 11.68
CA GLY A 70 7.17 -20.45 12.67
C GLY A 70 5.78 -21.02 13.00
N ARG A 71 4.74 -20.57 12.29
CA ARG A 71 3.38 -21.11 12.25
C ARG A 71 2.83 -20.97 10.82
N PRO A 72 2.06 -21.94 10.30
CA PRO A 72 1.58 -21.86 8.92
C PRO A 72 0.55 -20.74 8.75
N ALA A 73 0.56 -20.16 7.55
CA ALA A 73 -0.38 -19.14 7.11
C ALA A 73 -0.81 -19.43 5.67
N VAL A 74 -1.92 -18.85 5.25
CA VAL A 74 -2.37 -18.89 3.86
C VAL A 74 -2.76 -17.49 3.40
N ASN A 75 -2.23 -17.08 2.27
CA ASN A 75 -2.74 -15.94 1.52
C ASN A 75 -3.72 -16.47 0.46
N PHE A 76 -4.84 -15.79 0.22
CA PHE A 76 -5.71 -16.12 -0.90
C PHE A 76 -6.25 -14.87 -1.60
N ALA A 77 -6.67 -15.05 -2.85
CA ALA A 77 -7.28 -14.03 -3.68
C ALA A 77 -8.29 -14.67 -4.65
N ALA A 78 -9.21 -13.86 -5.18
CA ALA A 78 -10.12 -14.25 -6.24
C ALA A 78 -10.33 -13.09 -7.22
N ALA A 79 -10.48 -13.42 -8.49
CA ALA A 79 -10.76 -12.47 -9.57
C ALA A 79 -11.65 -13.17 -10.59
N ALA A 80 -12.28 -12.44 -11.51
CA ALA A 80 -13.12 -13.08 -12.52
C ALA A 80 -13.08 -12.35 -13.85
N ASP A 81 -13.25 -13.09 -14.94
CA ASP A 81 -13.61 -12.53 -16.24
C ASP A 81 -15.04 -12.96 -16.62
N GLN A 82 -15.43 -12.81 -17.88
CA GLN A 82 -16.78 -13.20 -18.34
C GLN A 82 -17.00 -14.73 -18.39
N GLU A 83 -15.92 -15.51 -18.37
CA GLU A 83 -15.93 -16.96 -18.56
C GLU A 83 -15.63 -17.72 -17.26
N ASN A 84 -14.67 -17.25 -16.47
CA ASN A 84 -14.10 -17.97 -15.33
C ASN A 84 -14.02 -17.12 -14.07
N LEU A 85 -14.22 -17.79 -12.93
CA LEU A 85 -13.78 -17.36 -11.61
C LEU A 85 -12.38 -17.91 -11.38
N TYR A 86 -11.44 -17.04 -11.11
CA TYR A 86 -10.06 -17.36 -10.77
C TYR A 86 -9.87 -17.34 -9.25
N LEU A 87 -9.20 -18.35 -8.70
CA LEU A 87 -8.82 -18.40 -7.29
C LEU A 87 -7.31 -18.62 -7.17
N TRP A 88 -6.69 -17.90 -6.25
CA TRP A 88 -5.29 -18.08 -5.88
C TRP A 88 -5.16 -18.37 -4.40
N GLY A 89 -4.19 -19.20 -4.05
CA GLY A 89 -3.77 -19.34 -2.66
C GLY A 89 -2.30 -19.71 -2.52
N GLU A 90 -1.61 -19.07 -1.59
CA GLU A 90 -0.23 -19.37 -1.19
C GLU A 90 -0.21 -19.83 0.26
N VAL A 91 0.19 -21.07 0.48
CA VAL A 91 0.45 -21.62 1.80
C VAL A 91 1.90 -21.34 2.18
N ILE A 92 2.07 -20.60 3.27
CA ILE A 92 3.36 -20.30 3.88
C ILE A 92 3.61 -21.33 4.98
N ASP A 93 4.43 -22.34 4.67
CA ASP A 93 4.86 -23.38 5.62
C ASP A 93 6.24 -23.91 5.23
N ASP A 94 7.20 -23.81 6.16
CA ASP A 94 8.57 -24.31 5.98
C ASP A 94 8.65 -25.86 6.06
N ASN A 95 7.56 -26.54 6.43
CA ASN A 95 7.50 -27.98 6.68
C ASN A 95 6.23 -28.62 6.08
N ILE A 96 6.14 -28.61 4.74
CA ILE A 96 5.02 -29.22 3.99
C ILE A 96 4.95 -30.73 4.26
N ILE A 97 3.81 -31.21 4.75
CA ILE A 97 3.54 -32.65 4.92
C ILE A 97 2.44 -33.09 3.96
N SER A 98 2.69 -34.15 3.19
CA SER A 98 1.67 -34.79 2.34
C SER A 98 1.89 -36.31 2.26
N GLY A 99 0.83 -37.10 2.19
CA GLY A 99 0.96 -38.56 2.01
C GLY A 99 -0.33 -39.39 2.11
N GLU A 100 -0.25 -40.64 1.64
CA GLU A 100 -1.28 -41.68 1.83
C GLU A 100 -1.11 -42.40 3.18
N HIS A 101 -2.21 -42.57 3.91
CA HIS A 101 -2.29 -43.48 5.05
C HIS A 101 -3.38 -44.54 4.82
N GLU A 102 -2.98 -45.70 4.29
CA GLU A 102 -3.86 -46.81 3.90
C GLU A 102 -4.79 -46.47 2.71
N GLU A 103 -6.09 -46.77 2.76
CA GLU A 103 -7.04 -46.50 1.66
C GLU A 103 -7.60 -45.06 1.67
N ASN A 104 -7.20 -44.22 2.64
CA ASN A 104 -7.66 -42.84 2.78
C ASN A 104 -6.47 -41.86 2.79
N TYR A 105 -6.56 -40.81 1.97
CA TYR A 105 -5.65 -39.67 2.05
C TYR A 105 -6.04 -38.82 3.26
N TRP A 106 -5.11 -38.55 4.17
CA TRP A 106 -5.28 -37.47 5.13
C TRP A 106 -4.55 -36.25 4.56
N ASN A 107 -5.32 -35.24 4.19
CA ASN A 107 -4.88 -34.05 3.47
C ASN A 107 -4.28 -33.02 4.43
N GLU A 108 -3.18 -33.37 5.10
CA GLU A 108 -2.40 -32.40 5.87
C GLU A 108 -1.89 -31.30 4.92
N ASP A 109 -1.95 -30.04 5.39
CA ASP A 109 -1.57 -28.82 4.68
C ASP A 109 -2.32 -28.56 3.35
N SER A 110 -3.54 -29.10 3.23
CA SER A 110 -4.38 -28.88 2.05
C SER A 110 -5.17 -27.57 2.11
N LEU A 111 -5.26 -26.93 0.94
CA LEU A 111 -6.06 -25.74 0.72
C LEU A 111 -7.47 -26.16 0.27
N GLU A 112 -8.50 -25.59 0.88
CA GLU A 112 -9.89 -25.90 0.58
C GLU A 112 -10.65 -24.64 0.15
N PHE A 113 -11.32 -24.69 -1.00
CA PHE A 113 -12.21 -23.65 -1.50
C PHE A 113 -13.66 -24.14 -1.45
N TYR A 114 -14.55 -23.33 -0.91
CA TYR A 114 -15.97 -23.61 -0.78
C TYR A 114 -16.77 -22.58 -1.58
N LEU A 115 -17.70 -23.05 -2.41
CA LEU A 115 -18.44 -22.23 -3.37
C LEU A 115 -19.94 -22.55 -3.32
N ASN A 116 -20.77 -21.52 -3.27
CA ASN A 116 -22.22 -21.61 -3.43
C ASN A 116 -22.68 -20.67 -4.56
N GLY A 117 -22.84 -21.24 -5.75
CA GLY A 117 -23.30 -20.54 -6.95
C GLY A 117 -24.82 -20.58 -7.16
N THR A 118 -25.60 -21.00 -6.17
CA THR A 118 -27.07 -21.17 -6.31
C THR A 118 -27.85 -19.85 -6.25
N GLY A 119 -27.22 -18.78 -5.72
CA GLY A 119 -27.87 -17.51 -5.40
C GLY A 119 -28.67 -17.50 -4.08
N ASP A 120 -28.87 -18.66 -3.44
CA ASP A 120 -29.48 -18.77 -2.10
C ASP A 120 -28.39 -18.96 -1.05
N LEU A 121 -28.03 -17.87 -0.37
CA LEU A 121 -26.95 -17.84 0.63
C LEU A 121 -27.38 -18.42 1.99
N ASP A 122 -28.67 -18.70 2.19
CA ASP A 122 -29.22 -19.21 3.46
C ASP A 122 -29.32 -20.75 3.51
N LEU A 123 -28.86 -21.44 2.46
CA LEU A 123 -28.93 -22.90 2.38
C LEU A 123 -28.12 -23.58 3.48
N THR A 124 -28.78 -24.45 4.24
CA THR A 124 -28.17 -25.16 5.38
C THR A 124 -27.66 -26.57 5.04
N SER A 125 -27.66 -26.95 3.76
CA SER A 125 -27.21 -28.26 3.28
C SER A 125 -26.74 -28.21 1.83
N TYR A 126 -25.78 -29.06 1.46
CA TYR A 126 -25.29 -29.17 0.09
C TYR A 126 -26.37 -29.64 -0.89
N THR A 127 -26.39 -29.01 -2.05
CA THR A 127 -27.21 -29.35 -3.21
C THR A 127 -26.41 -29.07 -4.48
N ASP A 128 -26.99 -29.32 -5.66
CA ASP A 128 -26.33 -29.01 -6.93
C ASP A 128 -26.10 -27.48 -7.01
N GLY A 129 -24.90 -27.06 -7.39
CA GLY A 129 -24.47 -25.65 -7.35
C GLY A 129 -23.73 -25.24 -6.08
N ILE A 130 -23.47 -26.19 -5.16
CA ILE A 130 -22.61 -26.00 -3.99
C ILE A 130 -21.50 -27.05 -4.02
N ALA A 131 -20.25 -26.61 -3.88
CA ALA A 131 -19.10 -27.48 -3.91
C ALA A 131 -18.02 -27.07 -2.91
N GLN A 132 -17.19 -28.04 -2.54
CA GLN A 132 -15.93 -27.89 -1.82
C GLN A 132 -14.85 -28.54 -2.67
N LEU A 133 -13.82 -27.78 -3.04
CA LEU A 133 -12.63 -28.25 -3.74
C LEU A 133 -11.45 -28.26 -2.77
N THR A 134 -10.92 -29.45 -2.49
CA THR A 134 -9.72 -29.64 -1.66
C THR A 134 -8.52 -29.95 -2.55
N ILE A 135 -7.47 -29.14 -2.43
CA ILE A 135 -6.22 -29.24 -3.19
C ILE A 135 -5.08 -29.57 -2.21
N PRO A 136 -4.51 -30.78 -2.25
CA PRO A 136 -3.36 -31.15 -1.45
C PRO A 136 -2.02 -30.72 -2.09
N PRO A 137 -0.97 -30.46 -1.28
CA PRO A 137 0.38 -30.13 -1.77
C PRO A 137 1.05 -31.27 -2.55
N LEU A 138 0.53 -32.50 -2.50
CA LEU A 138 1.06 -33.60 -3.32
C LEU A 138 0.94 -33.33 -4.84
N ASN A 139 0.09 -32.37 -5.24
CA ASN A 139 -0.08 -31.96 -6.63
C ASN A 139 1.04 -31.05 -7.16
N ILE A 140 1.99 -30.62 -6.32
CA ILE A 140 3.13 -29.77 -6.75
C ILE A 140 3.87 -30.44 -7.92
N GLY A 141 3.85 -29.76 -9.08
CA GLY A 141 4.50 -30.25 -10.30
C GLY A 141 3.86 -31.48 -10.95
N ALA A 142 2.67 -31.90 -10.52
CA ALA A 142 1.91 -32.97 -11.16
C ALA A 142 1.30 -32.50 -12.50
N ALA A 143 1.18 -33.41 -13.47
CA ALA A 143 0.39 -33.16 -14.68
C ALA A 143 -1.10 -33.20 -14.34
N SER A 144 -1.93 -32.48 -15.10
CA SER A 144 -3.37 -32.34 -14.86
C SER A 144 -4.10 -33.68 -14.65
N GLU A 145 -3.74 -34.71 -15.41
CA GLU A 145 -4.35 -36.03 -15.37
C GLU A 145 -3.96 -36.86 -14.14
N ASP A 146 -2.88 -36.47 -13.45
CA ASP A 146 -2.32 -37.15 -12.28
C ASP A 146 -2.64 -36.40 -10.98
N MET A 147 -3.27 -35.23 -11.06
CA MET A 147 -3.67 -34.44 -9.89
C MET A 147 -4.75 -35.15 -9.07
N VAL A 148 -4.66 -35.04 -7.75
CA VAL A 148 -5.62 -35.57 -6.80
C VAL A 148 -6.42 -34.43 -6.20
N PHE A 149 -7.75 -34.52 -6.30
CA PHE A 149 -8.68 -33.60 -5.68
C PHE A 149 -9.63 -34.34 -4.75
N ALA A 150 -10.19 -33.62 -3.78
CA ALA A 150 -11.21 -34.13 -2.88
C ALA A 150 -12.26 -33.06 -2.58
N GLY A 151 -13.25 -33.42 -1.76
CA GLY A 151 -14.32 -32.54 -1.31
C GLY A 151 -15.70 -32.95 -1.85
N VAL A 152 -16.69 -32.08 -1.65
CA VAL A 152 -18.08 -32.34 -2.01
C VAL A 152 -18.39 -31.70 -3.36
N ASN A 153 -18.95 -32.47 -4.30
CA ASN A 153 -19.35 -32.00 -5.64
C ASN A 153 -18.23 -31.31 -6.48
N TYR A 154 -16.96 -31.44 -6.11
CA TYR A 154 -15.86 -30.75 -6.79
C TYR A 154 -15.76 -31.09 -8.29
N GLU A 155 -16.10 -32.32 -8.69
CA GLU A 155 -16.10 -32.73 -10.10
C GLU A 155 -17.05 -31.88 -10.95
N SER A 156 -18.13 -31.36 -10.36
CA SER A 156 -19.12 -30.53 -11.05
C SER A 156 -18.64 -29.10 -11.34
N LEU A 157 -17.51 -28.69 -10.75
CA LEU A 157 -16.89 -27.38 -10.98
C LEU A 157 -16.17 -27.31 -12.33
N ASN A 158 -15.72 -28.45 -12.87
CA ASN A 158 -14.82 -28.50 -14.04
C ASN A 158 -13.62 -27.53 -13.91
N ALA A 159 -12.99 -27.52 -12.73
CA ALA A 159 -11.91 -26.60 -12.43
C ALA A 159 -10.60 -27.03 -13.11
N ASP A 160 -9.90 -26.09 -13.72
CA ASP A 160 -8.50 -26.23 -14.11
C ASP A 160 -7.61 -25.73 -12.97
N VAL A 161 -6.53 -26.45 -12.67
CA VAL A 161 -5.68 -26.17 -11.50
C VAL A 161 -4.21 -26.28 -11.86
N ILE A 162 -3.42 -25.31 -11.38
CA ILE A 162 -1.95 -25.39 -11.34
C ILE A 162 -1.48 -25.32 -9.89
N VAL A 163 -0.45 -26.10 -9.57
CA VAL A 163 0.16 -26.15 -8.24
C VAL A 163 1.67 -26.08 -8.37
N VAL A 164 2.28 -25.09 -7.72
CA VAL A 164 3.74 -24.82 -7.80
C VAL A 164 4.37 -24.70 -6.42
N GLU A 165 5.65 -25.03 -6.34
CA GLU A 165 6.47 -24.82 -5.14
C GLU A 165 6.91 -23.35 -5.07
N THR A 166 6.87 -22.75 -3.87
CA THR A 166 7.37 -21.40 -3.63
C THR A 166 8.58 -21.42 -2.70
N ASN A 167 9.26 -20.29 -2.54
CA ASN A 167 10.39 -20.18 -1.61
C ASN A 167 9.98 -20.22 -0.12
N ARG A 168 8.68 -20.21 0.19
CA ARG A 168 8.11 -20.19 1.55
C ARG A 168 7.06 -21.27 1.80
N GLY A 169 6.85 -22.19 0.85
CA GLY A 169 5.81 -23.21 0.90
C GLY A 169 5.35 -23.61 -0.51
N TRP A 170 4.05 -23.46 -0.79
CA TRP A 170 3.48 -23.80 -2.10
C TRP A 170 2.28 -22.91 -2.44
N ALA A 171 1.92 -22.82 -3.71
CA ALA A 171 0.82 -22.00 -4.17
C ALA A 171 0.03 -22.64 -5.32
N VAL A 172 -1.19 -22.15 -5.51
CA VAL A 172 -2.17 -22.69 -6.46
C VAL A 172 -2.84 -21.58 -7.24
N GLU A 173 -3.17 -21.88 -8.50
CA GLU A 173 -4.12 -21.13 -9.32
C GLU A 173 -5.24 -22.07 -9.76
N VAL A 174 -6.46 -21.59 -9.69
CA VAL A 174 -7.67 -22.32 -10.09
C VAL A 174 -8.47 -21.46 -11.03
N ALA A 175 -8.93 -22.01 -12.16
CA ALA A 175 -9.94 -21.42 -13.02
C ALA A 175 -11.21 -22.28 -12.95
N ILE A 176 -12.34 -21.65 -12.65
CA ILE A 176 -13.64 -22.31 -12.53
C ILE A 176 -14.62 -21.66 -13.50
N PRO A 177 -15.16 -22.39 -14.49
CA PRO A 177 -16.15 -21.86 -15.41
C PRO A 177 -17.38 -21.31 -14.67
N LEU A 178 -17.69 -20.03 -14.91
CA LEU A 178 -18.88 -19.37 -14.38
C LEU A 178 -20.17 -19.89 -15.02
N LYS A 179 -20.06 -20.54 -16.19
CA LYS A 179 -21.15 -21.21 -16.89
C LYS A 179 -20.84 -22.69 -17.07
N SER A 180 -21.65 -23.55 -16.47
CA SER A 180 -21.52 -25.00 -16.52
C SER A 180 -22.90 -25.69 -16.55
N ASP A 181 -22.93 -27.02 -16.55
CA ASP A 181 -24.18 -27.78 -16.37
C ASP A 181 -24.76 -27.61 -14.94
N THR A 182 -23.96 -27.07 -14.00
CA THR A 182 -24.27 -26.97 -12.57
C THR A 182 -24.77 -25.57 -12.17
N TRP A 183 -24.24 -24.52 -12.78
CA TRP A 183 -24.63 -23.13 -12.52
C TRP A 183 -24.42 -22.23 -13.76
N GLU A 184 -25.08 -21.08 -13.75
CA GLU A 184 -24.89 -20.02 -14.74
C GLU A 184 -24.78 -18.69 -13.99
N ILE A 185 -23.55 -18.28 -13.73
CA ILE A 185 -23.19 -17.04 -13.06
C ILE A 185 -22.73 -16.05 -14.14
N VAL A 186 -23.28 -14.85 -14.11
CA VAL A 186 -22.84 -13.73 -14.96
C VAL A 186 -22.34 -12.66 -14.00
N PRO A 187 -21.03 -12.40 -13.92
CA PRO A 187 -20.49 -11.36 -13.05
C PRO A 187 -21.11 -10.01 -13.39
N GLU A 188 -21.61 -9.34 -12.34
CA GLU A 188 -22.15 -7.99 -12.38
C GLU A 188 -21.77 -7.31 -11.07
N GLN A 189 -21.62 -5.99 -11.07
CA GLN A 189 -21.36 -5.21 -9.85
C GLN A 189 -22.31 -5.65 -8.73
N ASP A 190 -21.75 -5.91 -7.55
CA ASP A 190 -22.46 -6.32 -6.32
C ASP A 190 -23.13 -7.70 -6.36
N LEU A 191 -22.98 -8.50 -7.42
CA LEU A 191 -23.44 -9.88 -7.42
C LEU A 191 -22.68 -10.67 -6.35
N GLN A 192 -23.39 -11.42 -5.50
CA GLN A 192 -22.79 -12.21 -4.44
C GLN A 192 -22.96 -13.70 -4.64
N MET A 193 -21.92 -14.45 -4.31
CA MET A 193 -21.96 -15.90 -4.15
C MET A 193 -21.38 -16.31 -2.79
N GLY A 194 -21.77 -17.48 -2.27
CA GLY A 194 -21.14 -17.98 -1.05
C GLY A 194 -19.72 -18.43 -1.34
N PHE A 195 -18.77 -17.98 -0.53
CA PHE A 195 -17.34 -18.26 -0.72
C PHE A 195 -16.65 -18.46 0.62
N GLN A 196 -15.75 -19.43 0.69
CA GLN A 196 -15.00 -19.70 1.91
C GLN A 196 -13.67 -20.40 1.61
N VAL A 197 -12.62 -20.09 2.38
CA VAL A 197 -11.28 -20.71 2.25
C VAL A 197 -10.85 -21.31 3.58
N HIS A 198 -10.35 -22.55 3.55
CA HIS A 198 -9.72 -23.18 4.72
C HIS A 198 -8.29 -23.64 4.40
N LEU A 199 -7.42 -23.63 5.40
CA LEU A 199 -6.16 -24.40 5.41
C LEU A 199 -6.27 -25.50 6.47
N ASN A 200 -6.13 -26.76 6.04
CA ASN A 200 -6.19 -27.91 6.93
C ASN A 200 -4.82 -28.25 7.55
N ALA A 201 -4.79 -28.64 8.83
CA ALA A 201 -3.60 -29.08 9.60
C ALA A 201 -2.52 -28.00 9.93
N ALA A 202 -2.95 -26.77 10.20
CA ALA A 202 -2.15 -25.56 10.42
C ALA A 202 -1.26 -25.50 11.71
N SER A 203 -0.75 -26.60 12.27
CA SER A 203 0.32 -26.50 13.30
C SER A 203 1.17 -27.76 13.51
N GLU A 204 2.43 -27.57 13.91
CA GLU A 204 3.34 -28.68 14.28
C GLU A 204 2.97 -29.40 15.59
N SER A 205 2.16 -28.78 16.47
CA SER A 205 1.89 -29.26 17.84
C SER A 205 0.51 -29.89 18.03
N ASN A 206 -0.46 -29.50 17.20
CA ASN A 206 -1.80 -30.06 17.14
C ASN A 206 -2.28 -30.04 15.67
N ARG A 207 -2.29 -31.23 15.05
CA ARG A 207 -2.60 -31.42 13.63
C ARG A 207 -4.10 -31.35 13.30
N ASP A 208 -4.95 -31.10 14.31
CA ASP A 208 -6.39 -30.81 14.14
C ASP A 208 -6.70 -29.30 14.06
N THR A 209 -5.68 -28.44 13.89
CA THR A 209 -5.89 -26.99 13.81
C THR A 209 -6.23 -26.59 12.37
N LYS A 210 -7.37 -25.95 12.14
CA LYS A 210 -7.78 -25.39 10.85
C LYS A 210 -7.74 -23.88 10.88
N LEU A 211 -7.27 -23.26 9.79
CA LEU A 211 -7.53 -21.84 9.52
C LEU A 211 -8.80 -21.76 8.68
N ILE A 212 -9.74 -20.92 9.11
CA ILE A 212 -11.07 -20.77 8.53
C ILE A 212 -11.29 -19.27 8.32
N TRP A 213 -11.58 -18.85 7.09
CA TRP A 213 -11.71 -17.42 6.78
C TRP A 213 -13.01 -16.83 7.36
N SER A 214 -14.16 -17.41 7.04
CA SER A 214 -15.48 -16.93 7.45
C SER A 214 -15.66 -16.87 8.97
N LYS A 215 -16.06 -15.70 9.46
CA LYS A 215 -16.48 -15.49 10.86
C LYS A 215 -17.78 -16.20 11.22
N PHE A 216 -18.57 -16.62 10.23
CA PHE A 216 -19.79 -17.39 10.45
C PHE A 216 -19.49 -18.86 10.77
N ASP A 217 -18.33 -19.37 10.35
CA ASP A 217 -17.93 -20.75 10.61
C ASP A 217 -17.04 -20.88 11.86
N THR A 218 -17.67 -20.78 13.02
CA THR A 218 -16.98 -20.88 14.32
C THR A 218 -16.66 -22.31 14.76
N SER A 219 -17.09 -23.33 13.98
CA SER A 219 -17.06 -24.73 14.43
C SER A 219 -16.72 -25.74 13.35
N ASP A 220 -16.02 -25.31 12.29
CA ASP A 220 -15.68 -26.15 11.12
C ASP A 220 -16.91 -26.89 10.57
N ALA A 221 -17.96 -26.13 10.24
CA ALA A 221 -19.24 -26.65 9.76
C ALA A 221 -19.43 -26.46 8.26
N SER A 222 -18.53 -25.76 7.56
CA SER A 222 -18.61 -25.47 6.12
C SER A 222 -18.76 -26.74 5.25
N TYR A 223 -18.21 -27.87 5.67
CA TYR A 223 -18.33 -29.15 4.93
C TYR A 223 -19.76 -29.72 4.87
N GLN A 224 -20.69 -29.20 5.68
CA GLN A 224 -22.08 -29.67 5.73
C GLN A 224 -23.13 -28.56 5.72
N ASN A 225 -22.74 -27.31 6.03
CA ASN A 225 -23.65 -26.18 6.19
C ASN A 225 -23.18 -24.96 5.37
N PRO A 226 -23.67 -24.78 4.13
CA PRO A 226 -23.26 -23.65 3.27
C PRO A 226 -23.61 -22.26 3.82
N SER A 227 -24.59 -22.15 4.73
CA SER A 227 -24.98 -20.86 5.34
C SER A 227 -23.90 -20.23 6.22
N VAL A 228 -22.82 -20.94 6.53
CA VAL A 228 -21.66 -20.38 7.25
C VAL A 228 -20.52 -19.93 6.32
N PHE A 229 -20.69 -20.02 5.01
CA PHE A 229 -19.72 -19.44 4.07
C PHE A 229 -19.67 -17.92 4.25
N GLY A 230 -18.51 -17.33 3.97
CA GLY A 230 -18.43 -15.90 3.69
C GLY A 230 -19.08 -15.61 2.33
N ARG A 231 -18.80 -14.43 1.80
CA ARG A 231 -19.34 -13.98 0.51
C ARG A 231 -18.21 -13.57 -0.41
N LEU A 232 -18.32 -13.91 -1.67
CA LEU A 232 -17.56 -13.28 -2.74
C LEU A 232 -18.52 -12.35 -3.47
N THR A 233 -18.18 -11.06 -3.50
CA THR A 233 -18.91 -10.02 -4.21
C THR A 233 -18.12 -9.69 -5.47
N PHE A 234 -18.75 -9.77 -6.65
CA PHE A 234 -18.13 -9.30 -7.88
C PHE A 234 -18.08 -7.78 -7.87
N TYR A 235 -16.89 -7.23 -8.08
CA TYR A 235 -16.64 -5.80 -8.10
C TYR A 235 -16.21 -5.40 -9.51
N GLU A 236 -17.07 -4.65 -10.20
CA GLU A 236 -16.82 -4.14 -11.54
C GLU A 236 -15.67 -3.12 -11.49
N VAL A 237 -14.53 -3.50 -12.04
CA VAL A 237 -13.44 -2.59 -12.32
C VAL A 237 -13.66 -1.99 -13.69
N ALA A 238 -13.11 -0.79 -13.93
CA ALA A 238 -13.16 -0.18 -15.26
C ALA A 238 -12.71 -1.24 -16.26
N SER A 239 -13.65 -1.64 -17.13
CA SER A 239 -13.54 -2.89 -17.86
C SER A 239 -12.19 -2.94 -18.56
N GLU A 240 -11.38 -3.97 -18.24
CA GLU A 240 -10.47 -4.46 -19.25
C GLU A 240 -11.29 -4.63 -20.52
N PRO A 241 -10.97 -3.90 -21.59
CA PRO A 241 -11.75 -4.02 -22.78
C PRO A 241 -11.42 -5.43 -23.32
N GLU A 242 -12.44 -6.21 -23.64
CA GLU A 242 -12.42 -7.68 -23.72
C GLU A 242 -11.06 -8.29 -24.13
N MET A 243 -10.54 -9.20 -23.29
CA MET A 243 -9.47 -10.17 -23.62
C MET A 243 -9.87 -11.17 -24.72
N THR A 244 -10.89 -10.86 -25.53
CA THR A 244 -11.15 -11.48 -26.84
C THR A 244 -10.27 -10.84 -27.92
N GLY A 245 -9.00 -10.54 -27.63
CA GLY A 245 -8.03 -10.14 -28.65
C GLY A 245 -8.37 -8.88 -29.46
N GLU A 246 -9.34 -8.05 -29.05
CA GLU A 246 -9.70 -6.81 -29.77
C GLU A 246 -9.38 -5.52 -29.02
N TYR A 247 -9.00 -5.57 -27.74
CA TYR A 247 -9.11 -4.37 -26.92
C TYR A 247 -7.90 -3.97 -26.05
N PHE A 248 -7.04 -4.91 -25.64
CA PHE A 248 -5.67 -4.55 -25.17
C PHE A 248 -4.75 -4.10 -26.31
N PHE A 249 -5.14 -4.41 -27.55
CA PHE A 249 -4.33 -4.22 -28.74
C PHE A 249 -5.14 -3.50 -29.80
N ARG A 250 -5.11 -2.18 -29.79
CA ARG A 250 -5.43 -1.45 -31.02
C ARG A 250 -4.34 -1.72 -32.04
N SER A 251 -4.49 -2.82 -32.77
CA SER A 251 -3.94 -2.91 -34.12
C SER A 251 -4.66 -1.94 -35.06
N GLU A 252 -5.87 -1.50 -34.69
CA GLU A 252 -6.68 -0.50 -35.38
C GLU A 252 -6.92 0.73 -34.48
N LEU A 253 -6.66 1.94 -35.00
CA LEU A 253 -6.93 3.22 -34.33
C LEU A 253 -8.42 3.33 -33.93
N SER A 254 -8.76 4.02 -32.82
CA SER A 254 -10.17 4.39 -32.60
C SER A 254 -10.70 5.20 -33.77
N GLU A 255 -12.02 5.22 -33.90
CA GLU A 255 -12.74 6.19 -34.73
C GLU A 255 -12.31 7.65 -34.47
N ASP A 256 -11.86 7.98 -33.25
CA ASP A 256 -11.40 9.32 -32.85
C ASP A 256 -9.86 9.50 -32.82
N GLY A 257 -9.09 8.52 -33.31
CA GLY A 257 -7.62 8.62 -33.42
C GLY A 257 -6.82 8.50 -32.11
N LEU A 258 -7.43 8.15 -30.98
CA LEU A 258 -6.73 7.80 -29.74
C LEU A 258 -5.78 6.61 -29.95
N VAL A 259 -4.52 6.82 -29.57
CA VAL A 259 -3.44 5.83 -29.60
C VAL A 259 -3.30 5.17 -28.25
N ASP A 260 -3.26 5.96 -27.17
CA ASP A 260 -3.05 5.48 -25.79
C ASP A 260 -3.49 6.55 -24.78
N ASP A 261 -4.25 6.18 -23.76
CA ASP A 261 -4.63 7.03 -22.63
C ASP A 261 -4.08 6.50 -21.29
N PHE A 262 -3.28 5.41 -21.32
CA PHE A 262 -2.66 4.77 -20.17
C PHE A 262 -3.62 4.26 -19.08
N GLU A 263 -4.92 4.31 -19.32
CA GLU A 263 -5.95 3.77 -18.41
C GLU A 263 -5.81 2.26 -18.24
N ASN A 264 -5.28 1.59 -19.27
CA ASN A 264 -5.03 0.14 -19.31
C ASN A 264 -3.70 -0.28 -18.66
N GLY A 265 -2.98 0.66 -18.04
CA GLY A 265 -1.77 0.39 -17.29
C GLY A 265 -0.50 0.17 -18.13
N ILE A 266 0.53 -0.43 -17.52
CA ILE A 266 1.78 -0.77 -18.23
C ILE A 266 1.78 -2.26 -18.56
N TRP A 267 1.83 -2.55 -19.85
CA TRP A 267 2.06 -3.90 -20.35
C TRP A 267 3.34 -3.97 -21.20
N MET A 268 4.17 -4.98 -20.95
CA MET A 268 5.38 -5.27 -21.72
C MET A 268 5.48 -6.78 -21.97
N GLY A 269 5.76 -7.15 -23.22
CA GLY A 269 5.95 -8.53 -23.64
C GLY A 269 7.17 -8.72 -24.54
N ASN A 270 7.39 -9.94 -24.99
CA ASN A 270 8.48 -10.31 -25.90
C ASN A 270 7.93 -10.92 -27.19
N ALA A 271 8.29 -10.33 -28.33
CA ALA A 271 8.09 -10.89 -29.67
C ALA A 271 9.35 -11.64 -30.14
N GLY A 272 9.72 -12.70 -29.41
CA GLY A 272 10.97 -13.44 -29.61
C GLY A 272 12.11 -12.98 -28.68
N PRO A 273 13.33 -13.55 -28.82
CA PRO A 273 14.41 -13.40 -27.82
C PRO A 273 15.04 -11.99 -27.78
N ASP A 274 14.88 -11.20 -28.84
CA ASP A 274 15.58 -9.91 -29.00
C ASP A 274 14.62 -8.72 -29.24
N SER A 275 13.29 -8.93 -29.21
CA SER A 275 12.30 -7.89 -29.54
C SER A 275 11.29 -7.73 -28.42
N ARG A 276 11.31 -6.58 -27.75
CA ARG A 276 10.31 -6.21 -26.74
C ARG A 276 9.14 -5.48 -27.42
N ILE A 277 7.93 -5.69 -26.90
CA ILE A 277 6.68 -5.13 -27.39
C ILE A 277 5.85 -4.56 -26.23
N GLY A 278 4.95 -3.62 -26.50
CA GLY A 278 4.21 -2.86 -25.48
C GLY A 278 4.95 -1.61 -25.04
N LEU A 279 4.77 -1.19 -23.78
CA LEU A 279 5.48 -0.07 -23.16
C LEU A 279 6.87 -0.51 -22.70
N VAL A 280 7.87 -0.24 -23.55
CA VAL A 280 9.25 -0.70 -23.40
C VAL A 280 10.12 0.43 -22.84
N PRO A 281 10.61 0.33 -21.58
CA PRO A 281 11.59 1.28 -21.05
C PRO A 281 12.98 1.06 -21.66
N GLY A 282 13.71 2.16 -21.82
CA GLY A 282 15.15 2.16 -22.03
C GLY A 282 15.91 1.72 -20.78
N ASP A 283 17.21 1.48 -20.91
CA ASP A 283 18.04 0.85 -19.86
C ASP A 283 18.14 1.69 -18.58
N SER A 284 17.95 3.00 -18.68
CA SER A 284 18.00 4.00 -17.60
C SER A 284 16.62 4.63 -17.34
N THR A 285 15.56 3.87 -17.56
CA THR A 285 14.18 4.37 -17.46
C THR A 285 13.30 3.39 -16.72
N THR A 286 12.49 3.90 -15.80
CA THR A 286 11.43 3.13 -15.16
C THR A 286 10.09 3.75 -15.53
N LEU A 287 9.13 2.91 -15.91
CA LEU A 287 7.75 3.33 -16.18
C LEU A 287 6.89 2.96 -14.99
N ALA A 288 6.01 3.87 -14.60
CA ALA A 288 4.97 3.61 -13.61
C ALA A 288 3.65 4.22 -14.08
N ILE A 289 2.54 3.66 -13.62
CA ILE A 289 1.22 4.30 -13.73
C ILE A 289 0.97 5.05 -12.44
N GLN A 290 0.64 6.32 -12.57
CA GLN A 290 0.26 7.16 -11.46
C GLN A 290 -1.25 7.39 -11.54
N GLN A 291 -1.99 6.92 -10.53
CA GLN A 291 -3.37 7.36 -10.34
C GLN A 291 -3.36 8.79 -9.85
N VAL A 292 -4.17 9.61 -10.50
CA VAL A 292 -4.33 11.01 -10.20
C VAL A 292 -5.80 11.24 -9.90
N LEU A 293 -6.10 11.68 -8.69
CA LEU A 293 -7.45 12.08 -8.30
C LEU A 293 -7.77 13.47 -8.87
N PRO A 294 -9.04 13.79 -9.12
CA PRO A 294 -9.47 15.16 -9.35
C PRO A 294 -8.95 16.09 -8.25
N GLU A 295 -8.68 17.35 -8.58
CA GLU A 295 -8.27 18.39 -7.62
C GLU A 295 -6.89 18.20 -6.97
N THR A 296 -6.16 17.14 -7.33
CA THR A 296 -4.75 17.01 -6.97
C THR A 296 -3.91 17.93 -7.84
N ALA A 297 -2.73 18.28 -7.33
CA ALA A 297 -1.79 19.11 -8.08
C ALA A 297 -1.57 18.55 -9.49
N LEU A 298 -1.36 17.23 -9.62
CA LEU A 298 -1.04 16.57 -10.88
C LEU A 298 -2.25 16.29 -11.79
N ALA A 299 -3.46 16.68 -11.39
CA ALA A 299 -4.68 16.50 -12.19
C ALA A 299 -4.56 17.15 -13.56
N LEU A 300 -5.07 16.48 -14.59
CA LEU A 300 -5.24 17.08 -15.92
C LEU A 300 -6.21 18.26 -15.84
N PRO A 301 -6.09 19.25 -16.75
CA PRO A 301 -7.08 20.32 -16.85
C PRO A 301 -8.49 19.76 -17.05
N GLU A 302 -9.43 20.21 -16.22
CA GLU A 302 -10.84 19.79 -16.24
C GLU A 302 -11.06 18.30 -15.90
N GLN A 303 -10.08 17.64 -15.28
CA GLN A 303 -10.25 16.27 -14.78
C GLN A 303 -11.32 16.20 -13.69
N ASP A 304 -12.37 15.43 -13.96
CA ASP A 304 -13.52 15.23 -13.07
C ASP A 304 -13.62 13.81 -12.50
N THR A 305 -12.75 12.90 -12.94
CA THR A 305 -12.62 11.52 -12.45
C THR A 305 -11.17 11.17 -12.12
N VAL A 306 -10.95 10.04 -11.44
CA VAL A 306 -9.59 9.47 -11.32
C VAL A 306 -9.06 9.13 -12.71
N LYS A 307 -7.77 9.39 -12.94
CA LYS A 307 -7.06 9.14 -14.19
C LYS A 307 -5.75 8.42 -13.96
N ASN A 308 -5.43 7.45 -14.81
CA ASN A 308 -4.11 6.85 -14.87
C ASN A 308 -3.23 7.65 -15.85
N ILE A 309 -2.11 8.16 -15.37
CA ILE A 309 -1.11 8.81 -16.23
C ILE A 309 0.18 8.00 -16.25
N LEU A 310 0.93 8.09 -17.34
CA LEU A 310 2.24 7.47 -17.45
C LEU A 310 3.30 8.34 -16.79
N ALA A 311 3.96 7.81 -15.75
CA ALA A 311 5.15 8.38 -15.13
C ALA A 311 6.42 7.74 -15.70
N VAL A 312 7.23 8.54 -16.39
CA VAL A 312 8.53 8.14 -16.95
C VAL A 312 9.63 8.67 -16.03
N GLN A 313 10.17 7.80 -15.20
CA GLN A 313 11.27 8.12 -14.29
C GLN A 313 12.60 7.96 -15.01
N TYR A 314 13.44 8.99 -14.92
CA TYR A 314 14.76 9.05 -15.55
C TYR A 314 15.83 9.37 -14.50
N ASP A 315 17.03 8.80 -14.66
CA ASP A 315 18.14 8.95 -13.71
C ASP A 315 19.46 9.42 -14.35
N ALA A 316 19.57 9.41 -15.69
CA ALA A 316 20.79 9.71 -16.43
C ALA A 316 20.50 10.29 -17.83
N GLU A 317 21.57 10.69 -18.53
CA GLU A 317 21.51 10.94 -19.98
C GLU A 317 21.02 9.67 -20.72
N ASP A 318 20.29 9.85 -21.82
CA ASP A 318 19.76 8.79 -22.70
C ASP A 318 18.56 7.97 -22.16
N SER A 319 17.85 8.47 -21.14
CA SER A 319 16.57 7.88 -20.73
C SER A 319 15.53 7.98 -21.84
N SER A 320 14.77 6.91 -22.06
CA SER A 320 13.75 6.84 -23.10
C SER A 320 12.74 5.75 -22.82
N TYR A 321 11.57 5.84 -23.47
CA TYR A 321 10.67 4.71 -23.60
C TYR A 321 10.07 4.67 -25.00
N THR A 322 9.58 3.50 -25.39
CA THR A 322 8.85 3.31 -26.64
C THR A 322 7.62 2.47 -26.35
N HIS A 323 6.44 2.91 -26.81
CA HIS A 323 5.30 2.03 -26.98
C HIS A 323 5.39 1.36 -28.36
N ALA A 324 5.90 0.12 -28.39
CA ALA A 324 5.97 -0.72 -29.59
C ALA A 324 4.65 -1.46 -29.79
N PHE A 325 3.95 -1.20 -30.89
CA PHE A 325 2.63 -1.76 -31.13
C PHE A 325 2.66 -3.27 -31.29
N THR A 326 1.64 -3.91 -30.75
CA THR A 326 1.55 -5.36 -30.67
C THR A 326 0.10 -5.82 -30.77
N ASN A 327 -0.08 -7.09 -31.11
CA ASN A 327 -1.33 -7.83 -30.96
C ASN A 327 -1.29 -8.82 -29.77
N GLY A 328 -0.43 -8.53 -28.79
CA GLY A 328 -0.18 -9.34 -27.59
C GLY A 328 0.87 -10.42 -27.76
N LEU A 329 1.03 -10.94 -28.97
CA LEU A 329 1.98 -12.01 -29.26
C LEU A 329 3.11 -11.56 -30.19
N ASN A 330 2.85 -10.61 -31.08
CA ASN A 330 3.79 -10.17 -32.10
C ASN A 330 3.75 -8.65 -32.25
N ALA A 331 4.89 -8.08 -32.63
CA ALA A 331 4.94 -6.70 -33.10
C ALA A 331 4.02 -6.50 -34.31
N THR A 332 3.31 -5.38 -34.34
CA THR A 332 2.40 -4.99 -35.43
C THR A 332 2.58 -3.52 -35.78
N THR A 333 1.86 -3.06 -36.79
CA THR A 333 1.84 -1.66 -37.22
C THR A 333 0.42 -1.10 -37.23
N GLN A 334 0.29 0.21 -37.06
CA GLN A 334 -0.95 0.96 -37.27
C GLN A 334 -0.86 1.83 -38.54
N ASP A 335 -1.96 1.98 -39.27
CA ASP A 335 -2.06 2.90 -40.41
C ASP A 335 -2.60 4.26 -39.94
N TRP A 336 -1.71 5.24 -39.84
CA TRP A 336 -1.99 6.61 -39.41
C TRP A 336 -2.31 7.55 -40.59
N SER A 337 -2.41 7.06 -41.83
CA SER A 337 -2.48 7.87 -43.06
C SER A 337 -3.69 8.81 -43.16
N VAL A 338 -4.72 8.59 -42.34
CA VAL A 338 -5.90 9.48 -42.26
C VAL A 338 -5.57 10.79 -41.55
N TYR A 339 -4.58 10.75 -40.66
CA TYR A 339 -4.18 11.86 -39.80
C TYR A 339 -2.91 12.53 -40.33
N ASN A 340 -2.59 13.71 -39.80
CA ASN A 340 -1.39 14.45 -40.20
C ASN A 340 -0.62 15.05 -39.02
N ALA A 341 -1.00 14.71 -37.78
CA ALA A 341 -0.35 15.17 -36.56
C ALA A 341 -0.53 14.16 -35.40
N LEU A 342 0.45 14.15 -34.49
CA LEU A 342 0.43 13.41 -33.22
C LEU A 342 0.30 14.42 -32.06
N GLY A 343 -0.63 14.19 -31.15
CA GLY A 343 -0.79 14.98 -29.94
C GLY A 343 -0.65 14.15 -28.67
N MET A 344 -0.27 14.81 -27.57
CA MET A 344 -0.16 14.21 -26.24
C MET A 344 -0.23 15.28 -25.13
N TRP A 345 -0.74 14.90 -23.96
CA TRP A 345 -0.49 15.65 -22.72
C TRP A 345 0.91 15.34 -22.22
N LEU A 346 1.61 16.39 -21.82
CA LEU A 346 2.96 16.26 -21.27
C LEU A 346 3.12 17.25 -20.11
N TYR A 347 3.55 16.73 -18.97
CA TYR A 347 3.90 17.55 -17.80
C TYR A 347 5.40 17.81 -17.82
N GLY A 348 5.79 19.06 -18.06
CA GLY A 348 7.16 19.39 -18.39
C GLY A 348 8.18 19.25 -17.27
N THR A 349 9.40 18.90 -17.65
CA THR A 349 10.60 18.78 -16.78
C THR A 349 11.46 20.04 -16.80
N GLY A 350 11.15 21.01 -17.67
CA GLY A 350 12.03 22.15 -17.97
C GLY A 350 13.18 21.81 -18.95
N ALA A 351 13.32 20.54 -19.34
CA ALA A 351 14.35 20.06 -20.26
C ALA A 351 13.79 19.79 -21.67
N PRO A 352 14.66 19.73 -22.70
CA PRO A 352 14.28 19.29 -24.04
C PRO A 352 13.81 17.83 -24.06
N VAL A 353 12.81 17.55 -24.89
CA VAL A 353 12.20 16.22 -25.05
C VAL A 353 12.19 15.84 -26.53
N ASP A 354 12.70 14.67 -26.88
CA ASP A 354 12.58 14.13 -28.23
C ASP A 354 11.35 13.23 -28.31
N VAL A 355 10.34 13.63 -29.10
CA VAL A 355 9.20 12.78 -29.43
C VAL A 355 9.57 11.90 -30.62
N ILE A 356 9.37 10.59 -30.47
CA ILE A 356 9.79 9.56 -31.42
C ILE A 356 8.56 8.91 -32.05
N VAL A 357 8.61 8.70 -33.36
CA VAL A 357 7.71 7.80 -34.09
C VAL A 357 8.56 6.79 -34.83
N ASN A 358 8.32 5.50 -34.58
CA ASN A 358 8.95 4.39 -35.28
C ASN A 358 8.02 3.89 -36.38
N ALA A 359 8.52 3.82 -37.60
CA ALA A 359 7.85 3.27 -38.78
C ALA A 359 8.90 2.53 -39.61
N ASN A 360 9.00 2.77 -40.92
CA ASN A 360 10.08 2.26 -41.78
C ASN A 360 11.48 2.88 -41.47
N GLY A 361 11.66 3.41 -40.26
CA GLY A 361 12.78 4.20 -39.75
C GLY A 361 12.36 4.88 -38.44
N THR A 362 13.31 5.52 -37.75
CA THR A 362 13.03 6.29 -36.54
C THR A 362 12.97 7.77 -36.88
N TYR A 363 11.81 8.37 -36.64
CA TYR A 363 11.53 9.78 -36.89
C TYR A 363 11.45 10.54 -35.56
N ARG A 364 12.05 11.73 -35.51
CA ARG A 364 12.15 12.52 -34.27
C ARG A 364 11.67 13.94 -34.47
N TYR A 365 11.03 14.48 -33.45
CA TYR A 365 10.82 15.91 -33.28
C TYR A 365 11.42 16.35 -31.94
N ASN A 366 12.35 17.30 -31.98
CA ASN A 366 12.96 17.86 -30.79
C ASN A 366 12.10 19.01 -30.24
N LEU A 367 11.53 18.81 -29.06
CA LEU A 367 10.81 19.83 -28.31
C LEU A 367 11.79 20.54 -27.38
N GLU A 368 12.25 21.74 -27.76
CA GLU A 368 13.42 22.40 -27.14
C GLU A 368 13.28 22.70 -25.63
N ALA A 369 12.07 22.90 -25.11
CA ALA A 369 11.82 22.98 -23.67
C ALA A 369 10.32 22.83 -23.35
N THR A 370 10.03 22.05 -22.31
CA THR A 370 8.69 21.89 -21.74
C THR A 370 8.53 22.84 -20.55
N GLN A 371 7.38 23.51 -20.41
CA GLN A 371 7.13 24.39 -19.26
C GLN A 371 6.67 23.56 -18.06
N SER A 372 6.85 24.09 -16.85
CA SER A 372 6.24 23.51 -15.65
C SER A 372 4.70 23.57 -15.77
N GLY A 373 4.03 22.44 -15.53
CA GLY A 373 2.58 22.30 -15.70
C GLY A 373 2.20 21.40 -16.89
N TRP A 374 0.92 21.04 -16.97
CA TRP A 374 0.40 20.25 -18.09
C TRP A 374 0.30 21.10 -19.36
N GLN A 375 0.83 20.56 -20.45
CA GLN A 375 0.67 21.12 -21.79
C GLN A 375 0.19 20.03 -22.73
N TYR A 376 -0.88 20.31 -23.48
CA TYR A 376 -1.22 19.54 -24.66
C TYR A 376 -0.39 20.02 -25.84
N ILE A 377 0.39 19.12 -26.42
CA ILE A 377 1.21 19.37 -27.61
C ILE A 377 0.61 18.66 -28.81
N ILE A 378 0.67 19.27 -29.99
CA ILE A 378 0.26 18.67 -31.27
C ILE A 378 1.35 18.94 -32.29
N ILE A 379 1.99 17.86 -32.76
CA ILE A 379 3.14 17.87 -33.66
C ILE A 379 2.71 17.35 -35.04
N PRO A 380 2.68 18.20 -36.07
CA PRO A 380 2.44 17.74 -37.44
C PRO A 380 3.51 16.74 -37.93
N PHE A 381 3.08 15.71 -38.65
CA PHE A 381 3.95 14.67 -39.22
C PHE A 381 5.05 15.24 -40.12
N THR A 382 4.80 16.38 -40.77
CA THR A 382 5.78 17.08 -41.62
C THR A 382 6.95 17.71 -40.85
N LEU A 383 6.88 17.78 -39.52
CA LEU A 383 7.96 18.29 -38.68
C LEU A 383 8.88 17.20 -38.16
N PHE A 384 8.47 15.94 -38.23
CA PHE A 384 9.32 14.81 -37.84
C PHE A 384 10.41 14.59 -38.89
N THR A 385 11.65 14.40 -38.42
CA THR A 385 12.82 14.17 -39.28
C THR A 385 13.44 12.80 -39.04
N ASN A 386 13.83 12.11 -40.10
CA ASN A 386 14.61 10.87 -40.04
C ASN A 386 16.10 11.18 -40.29
N GLU A 387 16.95 10.91 -39.30
CA GLU A 387 18.39 11.19 -39.37
C GLU A 387 19.12 10.40 -40.47
N ALA A 388 18.58 9.27 -40.91
CA ALA A 388 19.22 8.39 -41.88
C ALA A 388 19.06 8.88 -43.33
N ASP A 389 17.86 9.36 -43.70
CA ASP A 389 17.47 9.49 -45.12
C ASP A 389 16.74 10.80 -45.48
N ASP A 390 16.46 11.73 -44.54
CA ASP A 390 15.74 13.01 -44.77
C ASP A 390 14.35 12.83 -45.45
N ASP A 391 13.77 11.64 -45.28
CA ASP A 391 12.45 11.30 -45.78
C ASP A 391 11.36 11.77 -44.81
N ALA A 392 10.17 12.06 -45.37
CA ALA A 392 8.98 12.38 -44.58
C ALA A 392 8.45 11.13 -43.86
N LEU A 393 7.85 11.31 -42.69
CA LEU A 393 7.23 10.23 -41.92
C LEU A 393 6.24 9.41 -42.78
N ASP A 394 6.52 8.12 -42.94
CA ASP A 394 5.61 7.16 -43.55
C ASP A 394 4.57 6.70 -42.53
N ALA A 395 3.43 7.39 -42.54
CA ALA A 395 2.31 7.11 -41.63
C ALA A 395 1.52 5.84 -42.00
N SER A 396 1.84 5.13 -43.09
CA SER A 396 1.03 3.98 -43.53
C SER A 396 1.26 2.69 -42.73
N ALA A 397 2.37 2.61 -42.01
CA ALA A 397 2.74 1.47 -41.18
C ALA A 397 3.64 1.93 -40.02
N VAL A 398 3.02 2.57 -39.02
CA VAL A 398 3.70 3.03 -37.80
C VAL A 398 3.84 1.85 -36.83
N GLU A 399 5.06 1.56 -36.41
CA GLU A 399 5.43 0.46 -35.50
C GLU A 399 5.32 0.84 -34.03
N GLY A 400 5.33 2.14 -33.72
CA GLY A 400 5.19 2.64 -32.35
C GLY A 400 5.55 4.10 -32.20
N TYR A 401 5.41 4.61 -30.99
CA TYR A 401 5.84 5.96 -30.61
C TYR A 401 6.67 5.91 -29.33
N GLY A 402 7.32 7.00 -28.96
CA GLY A 402 8.09 7.05 -27.73
C GLY A 402 8.57 8.44 -27.39
N VAL A 403 9.27 8.53 -26.27
CA VAL A 403 9.91 9.76 -25.81
C VAL A 403 11.32 9.47 -25.35
N SER A 404 12.24 10.38 -25.65
CA SER A 404 13.63 10.33 -25.21
C SER A 404 14.09 11.66 -24.62
N LEU A 405 14.92 11.56 -23.57
CA LEU A 405 15.49 12.65 -22.81
C LEU A 405 17.01 12.59 -22.98
N SER A 406 17.51 13.22 -24.05
CA SER A 406 18.91 13.14 -24.49
C SER A 406 19.84 14.17 -23.83
N SER A 407 19.32 15.04 -22.96
CA SER A 407 20.08 16.17 -22.38
C SER A 407 19.83 16.45 -20.90
N VAL A 408 19.21 15.50 -20.18
CA VAL A 408 18.95 15.61 -18.74
C VAL A 408 20.17 15.18 -17.93
N THR A 409 20.55 15.97 -16.93
CA THR A 409 21.73 15.70 -16.07
C THR A 409 21.37 15.39 -14.62
N THR A 410 20.07 15.33 -14.31
CA THR A 410 19.51 15.09 -12.98
C THR A 410 18.38 14.09 -13.10
N SER A 411 18.14 13.31 -12.05
CA SER A 411 16.98 12.43 -11.99
C SER A 411 15.68 13.22 -11.88
N GLY A 412 14.59 12.68 -12.41
CA GLY A 412 13.26 13.27 -12.31
C GLY A 412 12.17 12.39 -12.92
N THR A 413 10.98 12.96 -13.05
CA THR A 413 9.83 12.27 -13.64
C THR A 413 9.20 13.16 -14.70
N LEU A 414 8.94 12.57 -15.86
CA LEU A 414 8.15 13.14 -16.93
C LEU A 414 6.79 12.45 -16.90
N TYR A 415 5.70 13.22 -16.86
CA TYR A 415 4.35 12.63 -16.92
C TYR A 415 3.74 12.83 -18.30
N LEU A 416 3.03 11.80 -18.76
CA LEU A 416 2.31 11.80 -20.04
C LEU A 416 0.90 11.28 -19.84
N ASP A 417 -0.01 11.80 -20.63
CA ASP A 417 -1.37 11.29 -20.76
C ASP A 417 -1.83 11.45 -22.22
N THR A 418 -2.80 10.65 -22.65
CA THR A 418 -3.61 10.80 -23.86
C THR A 418 -2.81 11.13 -25.12
N VAL A 419 -2.21 10.11 -25.70
CA VAL A 419 -1.58 10.14 -27.02
C VAL A 419 -2.64 9.92 -28.09
N GLN A 420 -2.80 10.88 -29.00
CA GLN A 420 -3.90 10.89 -29.96
C GLN A 420 -3.48 11.49 -31.32
N LEU A 421 -4.09 11.02 -32.40
CA LEU A 421 -3.86 11.52 -33.75
C LEU A 421 -4.88 12.57 -34.16
N TYR A 422 -4.43 13.53 -34.98
CA TYR A 422 -5.22 14.68 -35.39
C TYR A 422 -5.13 14.96 -36.89
N ILE A 423 -6.17 15.62 -37.39
CA ILE A 423 -6.12 16.34 -38.66
C ILE A 423 -5.93 17.83 -38.33
N ALA A 424 -4.68 18.24 -38.22
CA ALA A 424 -4.29 19.63 -38.00
C ALA A 424 -4.53 20.47 -39.27
N GLU A 425 -5.06 21.69 -39.07
CA GLU A 425 -5.28 22.66 -40.16
C GLU A 425 -3.97 23.25 -40.70
N ASP A 426 -2.99 23.47 -39.82
CA ASP A 426 -1.65 23.97 -40.16
C ASP A 426 -0.60 22.93 -39.78
N THR A 427 0.07 22.37 -40.79
CA THR A 427 1.11 21.35 -40.62
C THR A 427 2.53 21.94 -40.59
N SER A 428 2.68 23.26 -40.72
CA SER A 428 3.99 23.90 -40.78
C SER A 428 4.57 24.29 -39.41
N VAL A 429 3.75 24.20 -38.36
CA VAL A 429 4.10 24.61 -37.00
C VAL A 429 3.55 23.62 -35.98
N ILE A 430 4.29 23.45 -34.87
CA ILE A 430 3.78 22.77 -33.68
C ILE A 430 2.72 23.65 -33.00
N HIS A 431 1.69 23.02 -32.43
CA HIS A 431 0.72 23.69 -31.56
C HIS A 431 0.94 23.23 -30.12
N ILE A 432 1.03 24.18 -29.20
CA ILE A 432 1.24 23.93 -27.78
C ILE A 432 0.22 24.79 -27.04
N SER A 433 -0.59 24.17 -26.18
CA SER A 433 -1.51 24.90 -25.29
C SER A 433 -0.75 25.71 -24.24
N ASP A 434 -1.41 26.72 -23.67
CA ASP A 434 -0.88 27.41 -22.50
C ASP A 434 -0.67 26.40 -21.37
N ALA A 435 0.42 26.53 -20.62
CA ALA A 435 0.67 25.64 -19.49
C ALA A 435 -0.42 25.84 -18.43
N HIS A 436 -1.14 24.77 -18.13
CA HIS A 436 -2.07 24.73 -17.01
C HIS A 436 -1.26 24.44 -15.74
N PRO A 437 -1.13 25.41 -14.81
CA PRO A 437 -0.46 25.16 -13.53
C PRO A 437 -1.29 24.19 -12.70
N LEU A 438 -0.61 23.41 -11.84
CA LEU A 438 -1.23 22.58 -10.80
C LEU A 438 -2.32 23.40 -10.09
N GLU A 439 -3.58 22.94 -10.05
CA GLU A 439 -4.53 23.51 -9.08
C GLU A 439 -4.02 23.07 -7.71
N THR A 440 -3.39 24.00 -7.00
CA THR A 440 -2.86 23.75 -5.66
C THR A 440 -4.01 23.91 -4.68
N PHE A 441 -4.18 22.95 -3.77
CA PHE A 441 -4.97 23.21 -2.57
C PHE A 441 -4.37 24.46 -1.89
N ILE A 442 -5.12 25.56 -1.87
CA ILE A 442 -4.64 26.79 -1.25
C ILE A 442 -4.86 26.64 0.25
N VAL A 443 -3.77 26.42 0.98
CA VAL A 443 -3.79 26.50 2.45
C VAL A 443 -4.16 27.93 2.83
N ASP A 444 -5.35 28.11 3.41
CA ASP A 444 -5.73 29.39 3.98
C ASP A 444 -4.99 29.59 5.31
N GLU A 445 -3.92 30.38 5.26
CA GLU A 445 -3.11 30.76 6.43
C GLU A 445 -3.89 31.61 7.44
N SER A 446 -5.07 32.14 7.09
CA SER A 446 -5.91 32.89 8.02
C SER A 446 -6.74 31.99 8.95
N ILE A 447 -6.81 30.70 8.64
CA ILE A 447 -7.53 29.70 9.42
C ILE A 447 -6.60 29.11 10.49
N GLY A 448 -7.02 29.18 11.76
CA GLY A 448 -6.38 28.52 12.90
C GLY A 448 -7.27 28.59 14.16
N TRP A 449 -6.72 28.20 15.31
CA TRP A 449 -7.44 28.16 16.58
C TRP A 449 -8.32 29.40 16.86
N GLU A 450 -7.72 30.60 16.81
CA GLU A 450 -8.39 31.87 17.12
C GLU A 450 -9.42 32.32 16.07
N SER A 451 -9.45 31.70 14.89
CA SER A 451 -10.33 32.10 13.79
C SER A 451 -11.65 31.32 13.75
N ARG A 452 -11.85 30.34 14.64
CA ARG A 452 -13.01 29.45 14.64
C ARG A 452 -13.66 29.40 16.03
N GLU A 453 -14.96 29.13 16.06
CA GLU A 453 -15.62 28.68 17.28
C GLU A 453 -15.43 27.18 17.42
N TRP A 454 -14.98 26.72 18.59
CA TRP A 454 -14.69 25.32 18.88
C TRP A 454 -15.63 24.79 19.96
N ASN A 455 -16.21 23.62 19.71
CA ASN A 455 -17.06 22.91 20.67
C ASN A 455 -16.29 21.74 21.25
N LEU A 456 -16.17 21.68 22.58
CA LEU A 456 -15.61 20.49 23.25
C LEU A 456 -16.55 19.30 23.04
N VAL A 457 -16.06 18.25 22.41
CA VAL A 457 -16.85 17.03 22.13
C VAL A 457 -16.44 15.84 22.98
N TRP A 458 -15.18 15.80 23.40
CA TRP A 458 -14.69 14.78 24.32
C TRP A 458 -13.53 15.30 25.17
N SER A 459 -13.43 14.81 26.41
CA SER A 459 -12.34 15.14 27.33
C SER A 459 -12.13 14.07 28.40
N ASP A 460 -10.89 13.90 28.83
CA ASP A 460 -10.51 13.25 30.09
C ASP A 460 -9.64 14.23 30.90
N ASP A 461 -10.11 14.61 32.09
CA ASP A 461 -9.45 15.57 32.99
C ASP A 461 -8.72 14.87 34.16
N PHE A 462 -8.71 13.52 34.21
CA PHE A 462 -7.95 12.73 35.20
C PHE A 462 -8.12 13.12 36.68
N ASP A 463 -9.38 13.39 37.08
CA ASP A 463 -9.80 13.85 38.42
C ASP A 463 -9.97 12.74 39.49
N GLY A 464 -9.50 11.52 39.22
CA GLY A 464 -9.61 10.37 40.13
C GLY A 464 -8.69 10.42 41.34
N ASP A 465 -8.95 9.55 42.32
CA ASP A 465 -8.16 9.48 43.55
C ASP A 465 -6.74 8.93 43.30
N SER A 466 -5.80 9.29 44.17
CA SER A 466 -4.40 8.86 44.05
C SER A 466 -4.26 7.33 44.04
N GLY A 467 -3.60 6.79 43.02
CA GLY A 467 -3.38 5.37 42.80
C GLY A 467 -4.54 4.65 42.11
N GLU A 468 -5.58 5.36 41.67
CA GLU A 468 -6.62 4.77 40.83
C GLU A 468 -6.09 4.52 39.40
N PRO A 469 -6.60 3.49 38.70
CA PRO A 469 -6.25 3.26 37.31
C PRO A 469 -6.77 4.40 36.42
N ILE A 470 -6.23 4.46 35.20
CA ILE A 470 -6.79 5.25 34.11
C ILE A 470 -8.22 4.80 33.79
N ASN A 471 -9.07 5.71 33.31
CA ASN A 471 -10.47 5.42 32.99
C ASN A 471 -10.57 4.37 31.87
N ASP A 472 -11.07 3.18 32.19
CA ASP A 472 -11.21 2.07 31.25
C ASP A 472 -12.37 2.23 30.27
N GLU A 473 -13.25 3.22 30.46
CA GLU A 473 -14.26 3.62 29.46
C GLU A 473 -13.59 4.28 28.24
N TYR A 474 -12.48 4.98 28.44
CA TYR A 474 -11.79 5.72 27.37
C TYR A 474 -10.50 5.06 26.94
N TRP A 475 -9.78 4.40 27.84
CA TRP A 475 -8.40 3.96 27.59
C TRP A 475 -8.22 2.45 27.71
N THR A 476 -7.39 1.89 26.85
CA THR A 476 -6.86 0.52 26.92
C THR A 476 -5.34 0.62 26.95
N CYS A 477 -4.68 0.01 27.94
CA CYS A 477 -3.21 0.00 27.97
C CYS A 477 -2.66 -1.31 27.39
N GLU A 478 -1.72 -1.16 26.46
CA GLU A 478 -1.08 -2.25 25.75
C GLU A 478 0.02 -2.91 26.60
N ILE A 479 0.29 -4.18 26.32
CA ILE A 479 1.24 -5.01 27.07
C ILE A 479 2.19 -5.65 26.08
N GLY A 480 3.50 -5.40 26.22
CA GLY A 480 4.49 -5.93 25.27
C GLY A 480 5.89 -5.38 25.49
N GLY A 481 6.88 -6.05 24.91
CA GLY A 481 8.31 -5.73 25.00
C GLY A 481 9.10 -6.26 23.79
N GLU A 482 8.42 -6.41 22.66
CA GLU A 482 8.92 -6.87 21.36
C GLU A 482 9.71 -5.79 20.60
N GLY A 483 9.75 -4.57 21.16
CA GLY A 483 10.53 -3.44 20.65
C GLY A 483 9.75 -2.48 19.75
N TRP A 484 8.45 -2.73 19.55
CA TRP A 484 7.47 -1.79 18.97
C TRP A 484 7.87 -1.19 17.61
N GLY A 485 8.62 -1.95 16.81
CA GLY A 485 9.14 -1.49 15.51
C GLY A 485 10.40 -0.60 15.59
N ASN A 486 10.74 -0.11 16.78
CA ASN A 486 11.78 0.92 16.98
C ASN A 486 12.98 0.46 17.82
N ASN A 487 13.06 -0.83 18.17
CA ASN A 487 14.06 -1.38 19.11
C ASN A 487 13.94 -0.77 20.53
N GLU A 488 12.73 -0.49 20.98
CA GLU A 488 12.40 0.04 22.31
C GLU A 488 12.72 -0.98 23.43
N TRP A 489 13.16 -0.52 24.60
CA TRP A 489 13.70 -1.39 25.66
C TRP A 489 12.75 -1.64 26.83
N GLU A 490 11.67 -0.87 26.94
CA GLU A 490 10.65 -1.06 27.95
C GLU A 490 9.78 -2.29 27.70
N TYR A 491 9.14 -2.72 28.77
CA TYR A 491 8.00 -3.60 28.72
C TYR A 491 6.79 -2.78 29.18
N TYR A 492 5.82 -2.53 28.29
CA TYR A 492 4.58 -1.84 28.67
C TYR A 492 3.72 -2.76 29.53
N THR A 493 3.10 -2.20 30.57
CA THR A 493 2.25 -2.93 31.52
C THR A 493 0.98 -2.15 31.86
N THR A 494 0.05 -2.83 32.52
CA THR A 494 -1.13 -2.25 33.18
C THR A 494 -0.93 -2.02 34.68
N SER A 495 0.31 -2.10 35.18
CA SER A 495 0.59 -1.91 36.61
C SER A 495 0.30 -0.48 37.04
N LEU A 496 -0.28 -0.31 38.24
CA LEU A 496 -0.49 1.00 38.85
C LEU A 496 0.82 1.74 39.15
N ASP A 497 1.94 1.01 39.21
CA ASP A 497 3.28 1.60 39.33
C ASP A 497 3.73 2.27 38.01
N ASN A 498 3.16 1.87 36.87
CA ASN A 498 3.46 2.42 35.55
C ASN A 498 2.39 3.39 35.04
N VAL A 499 1.11 3.21 35.39
CA VAL A 499 0.03 4.12 35.02
C VAL A 499 -1.00 4.25 36.14
N SER A 500 -1.11 5.44 36.72
CA SER A 500 -2.11 5.73 37.75
C SER A 500 -2.40 7.21 37.89
N GLN A 501 -3.59 7.51 38.41
CA GLN A 501 -3.98 8.87 38.76
C GLN A 501 -3.22 9.34 40.00
N THR A 502 -2.81 10.60 40.01
CA THR A 502 -1.98 11.15 41.10
C THR A 502 -2.82 11.64 42.28
N GLY A 503 -4.11 11.94 42.06
CA GLY A 503 -5.02 12.53 43.04
C GLY A 503 -4.95 14.06 43.14
N ASP A 504 -4.21 14.72 42.25
CA ASP A 504 -4.15 16.18 42.11
C ASP A 504 -4.61 16.68 40.73
N GLY A 505 -5.43 15.87 40.05
CA GLY A 505 -5.96 16.18 38.71
C GLY A 505 -4.99 15.86 37.59
N THR A 506 -4.16 14.81 37.74
CA THR A 506 -3.28 14.37 36.66
C THR A 506 -3.18 12.84 36.58
N LEU A 507 -2.95 12.34 35.39
CA LEU A 507 -2.49 10.97 35.15
C LEU A 507 -0.97 10.96 35.10
N ALA A 508 -0.34 9.95 35.72
CA ALA A 508 1.09 9.71 35.60
C ALA A 508 1.38 8.43 34.80
N ILE A 509 2.07 8.56 33.67
CA ILE A 509 2.75 7.45 32.99
C ILE A 509 4.20 7.44 33.47
N THR A 510 4.61 6.37 34.14
CA THR A 510 5.89 6.26 34.83
C THR A 510 6.76 5.16 34.22
N ALA A 511 7.90 5.55 33.66
CA ALA A 511 8.96 4.63 33.27
C ALA A 511 9.82 4.25 34.49
N LEU A 512 10.03 2.95 34.68
CA LEU A 512 10.72 2.38 35.84
C LEU A 512 11.88 1.49 35.40
N ARG A 513 12.92 1.42 36.26
CA ARG A 513 13.93 0.36 36.17
C ARG A 513 13.43 -0.87 36.92
N GLY A 514 13.28 -1.98 36.22
CA GLY A 514 12.70 -3.19 36.82
C GLY A 514 12.33 -4.25 35.80
N GLN A 515 11.84 -5.38 36.31
CA GLN A 515 11.23 -6.45 35.50
C GLN A 515 9.72 -6.31 35.57
N PRO A 516 8.96 -6.72 34.54
CA PRO A 516 7.53 -6.95 34.70
C PRO A 516 7.28 -8.01 35.77
N GLU A 517 6.18 -7.89 36.53
CA GLU A 517 5.87 -8.78 37.67
C GLU A 517 5.81 -10.26 37.27
N ASN A 518 5.33 -10.54 36.06
CA ASN A 518 5.18 -11.88 35.51
C ASN A 518 6.50 -12.52 35.06
N GLY A 519 7.60 -11.75 35.05
CA GLY A 519 8.92 -12.21 34.59
C GLY A 519 9.02 -12.40 33.07
N ASP A 520 8.14 -11.74 32.32
CA ASP A 520 8.13 -11.76 30.86
C ASP A 520 9.42 -11.18 30.26
N ARG A 521 9.68 -11.55 29.01
CA ARG A 521 10.93 -11.26 28.31
C ARG A 521 10.73 -10.18 27.27
N CYS A 522 11.75 -9.36 27.11
CA CYS A 522 11.85 -8.37 26.06
C CYS A 522 12.63 -8.98 24.89
N TRP A 523 12.58 -8.35 23.72
CA TRP A 523 13.27 -8.84 22.51
C TRP A 523 14.79 -9.06 22.70
N TYR A 524 15.42 -8.30 23.60
CA TYR A 524 16.85 -8.42 23.96
C TYR A 524 17.12 -9.37 25.15
N GLY A 525 16.10 -10.04 25.68
CA GLY A 525 16.23 -11.02 26.76
C GLY A 525 15.46 -10.62 28.02
N GLN A 526 16.17 -10.47 29.14
CA GLN A 526 15.54 -10.10 30.41
C GLN A 526 15.23 -8.60 30.39
N CYS A 527 13.96 -8.22 30.47
CA CYS A 527 13.53 -6.81 30.44
C CYS A 527 14.22 -6.00 31.52
N ALA A 528 14.73 -4.80 31.23
CA ALA A 528 15.39 -3.96 32.23
C ALA A 528 14.53 -2.79 32.70
N PHE A 529 13.43 -2.51 31.98
CA PHE A 529 12.57 -1.36 32.18
C PHE A 529 11.11 -1.74 32.01
N THR A 530 10.22 -1.04 32.71
CA THR A 530 8.77 -1.09 32.48
C THR A 530 8.22 0.30 32.29
N SER A 531 7.13 0.42 31.54
CA SER A 531 6.41 1.67 31.32
C SER A 531 4.92 1.39 31.06
N ALA A 532 4.18 2.38 30.56
CA ALA A 532 2.83 2.19 30.03
C ALA A 532 2.66 2.87 28.67
N ARG A 533 1.81 2.26 27.84
CA ARG A 533 1.33 2.76 26.56
C ARG A 533 -0.18 2.57 26.54
N CYS A 534 -0.93 3.65 26.50
CA CYS A 534 -2.38 3.61 26.60
C CYS A 534 -3.01 4.31 25.39
N THR A 535 -4.02 3.66 24.82
CA THR A 535 -4.70 4.04 23.59
C THR A 535 -6.20 4.19 23.81
N THR A 536 -6.85 5.05 23.02
CA THR A 536 -8.32 5.14 22.95
C THR A 536 -8.96 4.30 21.85
N GLN A 537 -8.20 3.40 21.21
CA GLN A 537 -8.69 2.50 20.17
C GLN A 537 -9.98 1.76 20.60
N ASP A 538 -10.92 1.67 19.66
CA ASP A 538 -12.26 1.07 19.80
C ASP A 538 -13.16 1.77 20.85
N LYS A 539 -12.75 2.94 21.38
CA LYS A 539 -13.45 3.66 22.46
C LYS A 539 -13.70 5.12 22.12
N VAL A 540 -12.65 5.86 21.77
CA VAL A 540 -12.71 7.26 21.39
C VAL A 540 -11.91 7.43 20.11
N GLU A 541 -12.65 7.61 19.03
CA GLU A 541 -12.18 7.76 17.66
C GLU A 541 -12.92 8.93 17.03
N PHE A 542 -12.22 9.71 16.24
CA PHE A 542 -12.78 10.90 15.59
C PHE A 542 -11.97 11.26 14.36
N THR A 543 -12.62 11.98 13.44
CA THR A 543 -11.99 12.56 12.27
C THR A 543 -12.05 14.09 12.39
N TYR A 544 -10.92 14.75 12.12
CA TYR A 544 -10.77 16.21 12.16
C TYR A 544 -10.99 16.85 13.53
N GLY A 545 -10.82 18.17 13.54
CA GLY A 545 -11.01 18.99 14.73
C GLY A 545 -9.70 19.35 15.39
N ARG A 546 -9.77 19.76 16.65
CA ARG A 546 -8.59 20.03 17.46
C ARG A 546 -8.40 18.92 18.47
N VAL A 547 -7.17 18.45 18.58
CA VAL A 547 -6.73 17.52 19.61
C VAL A 547 -5.66 18.21 20.43
N GLU A 548 -5.84 18.30 21.73
CA GLU A 548 -4.84 18.89 22.62
C GLU A 548 -4.70 18.11 23.93
N ALA A 549 -3.50 18.14 24.48
CA ALA A 549 -3.22 17.66 25.81
C ALA A 549 -2.29 18.63 26.55
N ARG A 550 -2.51 18.79 27.84
CA ARG A 550 -1.61 19.54 28.72
C ARG A 550 -0.72 18.58 29.49
N ILE A 551 0.54 18.52 29.09
CA ILE A 551 1.48 17.48 29.50
C ILE A 551 2.75 18.12 30.05
N LYS A 552 3.25 17.57 31.16
CA LYS A 552 4.64 17.76 31.60
C LYS A 552 5.41 16.49 31.28
N ILE A 553 6.33 16.58 30.33
CA ILE A 553 7.10 15.42 29.86
C ILE A 553 8.28 15.10 30.79
N PRO A 554 8.80 13.86 30.80
CA PRO A 554 10.08 13.51 31.39
C PRO A 554 11.26 14.05 30.57
N GLY A 555 12.49 13.97 31.09
CA GLY A 555 13.66 14.51 30.39
C GLY A 555 14.99 13.95 30.88
N THR A 556 15.49 12.90 30.22
CA THR A 556 16.85 12.37 30.39
C THR A 556 17.19 11.44 29.21
N GLN A 557 18.48 11.19 28.97
CA GLN A 557 18.97 10.31 27.90
C GLN A 557 18.13 9.03 27.76
N ALA A 558 17.76 8.72 26.51
CA ALA A 558 16.98 7.56 26.08
C ALA A 558 15.52 7.51 26.53
N ILE A 559 14.98 8.52 27.20
CA ILE A 559 13.54 8.61 27.43
C ILE A 559 12.86 9.26 26.23
N TRP A 560 11.74 8.69 25.81
CA TRP A 560 10.98 9.12 24.64
C TRP A 560 9.48 9.16 24.99
N PRO A 561 8.98 10.28 25.52
CA PRO A 561 7.56 10.49 25.70
C PRO A 561 6.90 10.87 24.37
N ALA A 562 5.70 10.36 24.14
CA ALA A 562 4.91 10.65 22.95
C ALA A 562 3.42 10.83 23.28
N PHE A 563 2.81 11.81 22.60
CA PHE A 563 1.37 12.03 22.49
C PHE A 563 1.05 12.10 20.99
N TRP A 564 0.33 11.11 20.50
CA TRP A 564 0.23 10.85 19.07
C TRP A 564 -1.06 10.12 18.76
N MET A 565 -1.33 9.91 17.48
CA MET A 565 -2.55 9.31 16.98
C MET A 565 -2.23 8.30 15.88
N LEU A 566 -3.00 7.23 15.84
CA LEU A 566 -2.95 6.23 14.79
C LEU A 566 -4.35 6.03 14.23
N ALA A 567 -4.45 5.76 12.95
CA ALA A 567 -5.73 5.53 12.31
C ALA A 567 -6.48 4.32 12.92
N ALA A 568 -7.78 4.48 13.11
CA ALA A 568 -8.65 3.46 13.71
C ALA A 568 -8.68 2.16 12.89
N ASN A 569 -8.47 2.27 11.59
CA ASN A 569 -8.43 1.14 10.68
C ASN A 569 -7.03 0.48 10.57
N PHE A 570 -6.06 0.76 11.44
CA PHE A 570 -4.68 0.26 11.25
C PHE A 570 -4.58 -1.28 11.26
N GLN A 571 -5.55 -1.97 11.85
CA GLN A 571 -5.60 -3.45 11.84
C GLN A 571 -6.01 -4.00 10.47
N GLN A 572 -6.73 -3.20 9.68
CA GLN A 572 -7.20 -3.50 8.34
C GLN A 572 -6.21 -2.98 7.29
N VAL A 573 -5.76 -1.73 7.45
CA VAL A 573 -4.76 -1.08 6.61
C VAL A 573 -3.46 -0.95 7.42
N PRO A 574 -2.45 -1.81 7.22
CA PRO A 574 -1.25 -1.76 8.06
C PRO A 574 -0.49 -0.44 7.92
N TRP A 575 0.18 -0.03 9.01
CA TRP A 575 1.14 1.06 8.98
C TRP A 575 2.23 0.80 7.91
N PRO A 576 2.66 1.82 7.14
CA PRO A 576 2.32 3.24 7.26
C PRO A 576 1.10 3.67 6.44
N ASN A 577 0.45 2.76 5.71
CA ASN A 577 -0.60 3.12 4.75
C ASN A 577 -1.87 3.63 5.42
N SER A 578 -2.12 3.26 6.68
CA SER A 578 -3.25 3.78 7.46
C SER A 578 -3.03 5.19 7.98
N GLY A 579 -1.78 5.62 8.15
CA GLY A 579 -1.47 6.96 8.65
C GLY A 579 -1.24 7.04 10.16
N GLU A 580 -0.34 7.95 10.53
CA GLU A 580 0.05 8.30 11.90
C GLU A 580 0.24 9.81 12.00
N ILE A 581 -0.23 10.41 13.10
CA ILE A 581 -0.08 11.84 13.40
C ILE A 581 0.57 11.98 14.78
N ASP A 582 1.82 12.40 14.82
CA ASP A 582 2.56 12.67 16.04
C ASP A 582 2.32 14.11 16.47
N ILE A 583 1.53 14.31 17.52
CA ILE A 583 1.20 15.65 18.04
C ILE A 583 2.41 16.20 18.81
N MET A 584 3.06 15.36 19.60
CA MET A 584 4.27 15.70 20.34
C MET A 584 5.11 14.46 20.59
N GLU A 585 6.36 14.53 20.16
CA GLU A 585 7.43 13.65 20.61
C GLU A 585 8.61 14.44 21.17
N ASN A 586 9.29 13.86 22.14
CA ASN A 586 10.58 14.35 22.61
C ASN A 586 11.59 13.21 22.70
N VAL A 587 12.87 13.52 22.52
CA VAL A 587 13.96 12.62 22.91
C VAL A 587 14.78 13.30 23.98
N GLY A 588 15.05 12.60 25.08
CA GLY A 588 15.63 13.25 26.27
C GLY A 588 17.07 13.76 26.14
N TYR A 589 17.74 13.57 24.99
CA TYR A 589 19.00 14.26 24.67
C TYR A 589 18.81 15.64 24.02
N GLU A 590 17.57 15.98 23.63
CA GLU A 590 17.12 17.30 23.14
C GLU A 590 16.02 17.84 24.06
N PRO A 591 16.33 18.14 25.33
CA PRO A 591 15.30 18.49 26.33
C PRO A 591 14.53 19.77 25.98
N GLU A 592 15.09 20.66 25.16
CA GLU A 592 14.51 21.94 24.74
C GLU A 592 13.70 21.90 23.44
N ALA A 593 13.51 20.71 22.83
CA ALA A 593 12.81 20.56 21.56
C ALA A 593 11.69 19.52 21.63
N VAL A 594 10.62 19.72 20.86
CA VAL A 594 9.61 18.71 20.56
C VAL A 594 9.41 18.61 19.06
N HIS A 595 8.92 17.46 18.60
CA HIS A 595 8.73 17.13 17.20
C HIS A 595 7.26 16.83 16.93
N GLY A 596 6.74 17.36 15.81
CA GLY A 596 5.42 17.04 15.29
C GLY A 596 5.55 16.53 13.86
N THR A 597 5.00 15.35 13.60
CA THR A 597 5.30 14.56 12.40
C THR A 597 4.04 13.88 11.88
N ILE A 598 4.01 13.61 10.58
CA ILE A 598 3.05 12.69 9.96
C ILE A 598 3.78 11.56 9.26
N HIS A 599 3.22 10.37 9.33
CA HIS A 599 3.67 9.21 8.56
C HIS A 599 2.55 8.67 7.68
N GLY A 600 2.90 8.34 6.43
CA GLY A 600 1.97 7.83 5.43
C GLY A 600 2.68 7.05 4.32
N PRO A 601 1.95 6.57 3.30
CA PRO A 601 2.52 5.75 2.23
C PRO A 601 3.57 6.56 1.44
N GLY A 602 4.82 6.13 1.47
CA GLY A 602 5.93 6.83 0.78
C GLY A 602 6.63 7.91 1.62
N TYR A 603 6.11 8.24 2.81
CA TYR A 603 6.69 9.25 3.70
C TYR A 603 6.57 8.84 5.18
N SER A 604 7.25 7.75 5.56
CA SER A 604 7.17 7.16 6.90
C SER A 604 8.52 6.81 7.53
N GLY A 605 8.52 6.40 8.80
CA GLY A 605 9.73 6.12 9.58
C GLY A 605 10.68 7.33 9.57
N ALA A 606 11.94 7.11 9.21
CA ALA A 606 12.93 8.21 9.10
C ALA A 606 12.62 9.24 8.00
N SER A 607 11.67 8.96 7.10
CA SER A 607 11.20 9.87 6.05
C SER A 607 9.83 10.48 6.36
N GLY A 608 9.37 10.40 7.63
CA GLY A 608 8.19 11.14 8.08
C GLY A 608 8.33 12.64 7.81
N ILE A 609 7.21 13.29 7.51
CA ILE A 609 7.18 14.72 7.22
C ILE A 609 6.84 15.43 8.52
N GLY A 610 7.76 16.24 9.02
CA GLY A 610 7.60 16.89 10.31
C GLY A 610 8.48 18.11 10.48
N ASN A 611 8.22 18.85 11.55
CA ASN A 611 9.05 19.95 12.00
C ASN A 611 9.28 19.84 13.52
N SER A 612 10.27 20.58 14.01
CA SER A 612 10.54 20.70 15.44
C SER A 612 10.21 22.10 15.94
N TYR A 613 9.71 22.16 17.17
CA TYR A 613 9.60 23.40 17.94
C TYR A 613 10.64 23.39 19.05
N ARG A 614 11.34 24.52 19.22
CA ARG A 614 12.43 24.65 20.19
C ARG A 614 12.20 25.88 21.05
N MET A 615 12.34 25.72 22.36
CA MET A 615 12.22 26.85 23.29
C MET A 615 13.29 27.90 23.02
N ASP A 616 12.88 29.16 22.87
CA ASP A 616 13.77 30.29 22.55
C ASP A 616 14.86 30.51 23.60
N ASP A 617 14.56 30.28 24.88
CA ASP A 617 15.48 30.44 26.01
C ASP A 617 16.29 29.17 26.32
N LEU A 618 16.06 28.10 25.55
CA LEU A 618 16.66 26.78 25.71
C LEU A 618 16.34 26.10 27.06
N SER A 619 15.21 26.45 27.69
CA SER A 619 14.69 25.68 28.83
C SER A 619 14.24 24.28 28.39
N ALA A 620 14.23 23.33 29.32
CA ALA A 620 13.73 21.99 29.04
C ALA A 620 12.19 21.98 29.09
N PHE A 621 11.55 21.29 28.14
CA PHE A 621 10.11 21.01 28.20
C PHE A 621 9.73 20.19 29.45
N ALA A 622 10.68 19.46 30.03
CA ALA A 622 10.49 18.72 31.27
C ALA A 622 10.41 19.62 32.54
N ASP A 623 10.65 20.93 32.44
CA ASP A 623 10.62 21.83 33.59
C ASP A 623 9.18 22.19 34.03
N ASP A 624 8.24 22.31 33.10
CA ASP A 624 6.85 22.72 33.36
C ASP A 624 5.84 21.95 32.48
N PHE A 625 4.55 22.17 32.72
CA PHE A 625 3.48 21.70 31.85
C PHE A 625 3.34 22.62 30.63
N HIS A 626 3.20 22.01 29.47
CA HIS A 626 2.94 22.67 28.19
C HIS A 626 1.69 22.09 27.54
N THR A 627 1.03 22.88 26.70
CA THR A 627 -0.11 22.43 25.90
C THR A 627 0.37 22.08 24.51
N TYR A 628 0.22 20.81 24.13
CA TYR A 628 0.56 20.30 22.80
C TYR A 628 -0.73 20.06 22.03
N ALA A 629 -0.81 20.53 20.80
CA ALA A 629 -2.05 20.42 20.04
C ALA A 629 -1.85 20.36 18.53
N ILE A 630 -2.85 19.78 17.86
CA ILE A 630 -3.06 19.93 16.43
C ILE A 630 -4.43 20.53 16.15
N ASP A 631 -4.52 21.36 15.11
CA ASP A 631 -5.78 21.59 14.39
C ASP A 631 -5.72 20.78 13.09
N TRP A 632 -6.60 19.80 12.95
CA TRP A 632 -6.67 18.84 11.86
C TRP A 632 -7.89 19.13 10.98
N ASP A 633 -7.62 19.54 9.75
CA ASP A 633 -8.60 19.74 8.67
C ASP A 633 -8.40 18.66 7.58
N PRO A 634 -9.38 18.47 6.67
CA PRO A 634 -9.32 17.45 5.61
C PRO A 634 -8.02 17.35 4.83
N TYR A 635 -7.33 18.47 4.57
CA TYR A 635 -6.14 18.50 3.71
C TYR A 635 -4.96 19.25 4.33
N VAL A 636 -5.04 19.59 5.62
CA VAL A 636 -4.00 20.32 6.34
C VAL A 636 -4.06 20.05 7.83
N ILE A 637 -2.91 19.83 8.44
CA ILE A 637 -2.74 19.70 9.88
C ILE A 637 -1.79 20.81 10.34
N ARG A 638 -2.11 21.43 11.47
CA ARG A 638 -1.34 22.54 12.07
C ARG A 638 -0.95 22.19 13.49
N TRP A 639 0.32 22.30 13.84
CA TRP A 639 0.83 21.94 15.17
C TRP A 639 1.13 23.17 16.01
N TYR A 640 0.82 23.06 17.30
CA TYR A 640 0.97 24.12 18.26
C TYR A 640 1.65 23.65 19.54
N VAL A 641 2.45 24.54 20.13
CA VAL A 641 2.94 24.43 21.51
C VAL A 641 2.53 25.69 22.25
N ASP A 642 1.79 25.56 23.35
CA ASP A 642 1.25 26.68 24.14
C ASP A 642 0.47 27.71 23.32
N GLY A 643 -0.19 27.26 22.25
CA GLY A 643 -0.94 28.08 21.30
C GLY A 643 -0.09 28.73 20.20
N GLU A 644 1.24 28.56 20.21
CA GLU A 644 2.12 29.02 19.14
C GLU A 644 2.19 27.99 18.01
N LEU A 645 1.75 28.39 16.81
CA LEU A 645 1.85 27.60 15.59
C LEU A 645 3.32 27.44 15.19
N PHE A 646 3.80 26.21 15.04
CA PHE A 646 5.18 25.95 14.61
C PHE A 646 5.29 25.10 13.33
N SER A 647 4.24 24.35 12.97
CA SER A 647 4.22 23.53 11.77
C SER A 647 2.86 23.59 11.09
N THR A 648 2.86 23.59 9.77
CA THR A 648 1.67 23.41 8.93
C THR A 648 2.07 22.45 7.83
N ILE A 649 1.38 21.32 7.74
CA ILE A 649 1.63 20.28 6.74
C ILE A 649 0.31 20.01 6.04
N SER A 650 0.32 20.09 4.71
CA SER A 650 -0.84 19.93 3.85
C SER A 650 -0.65 18.79 2.87
N MET A 651 -1.73 18.44 2.15
CA MET A 651 -1.67 17.48 1.04
C MET A 651 -0.67 17.90 -0.06
N ASN A 652 -0.30 19.18 -0.17
CA ASN A 652 0.74 19.60 -1.11
C ASN A 652 2.15 19.19 -0.66
N ASP A 653 2.35 18.99 0.64
CA ASP A 653 3.66 18.74 1.23
C ASP A 653 4.06 17.25 1.16
N VAL A 654 3.10 16.35 0.90
CA VAL A 654 3.36 14.90 0.74
C VAL A 654 3.92 14.53 -0.64
N GLY A 655 4.28 15.50 -1.49
CA GLY A 655 5.11 15.24 -2.68
C GLY A 655 4.47 14.35 -3.75
N GLY A 656 3.13 14.32 -3.82
CA GLY A 656 2.38 13.47 -4.77
C GLY A 656 2.09 12.06 -4.24
N TYR A 657 2.51 11.73 -3.02
CA TYR A 657 2.04 10.55 -2.31
C TYR A 657 0.60 10.73 -1.80
N GLU A 658 -0.04 9.62 -1.45
CA GLU A 658 -1.42 9.61 -0.98
C GLU A 658 -1.54 10.26 0.41
N TRP A 659 -2.55 11.11 0.59
CA TRP A 659 -2.87 11.72 1.87
C TRP A 659 -3.87 10.85 2.63
N VAL A 660 -3.44 10.31 3.77
CA VAL A 660 -4.17 9.28 4.54
C VAL A 660 -4.68 9.80 5.89
N TYR A 661 -5.12 11.06 5.95
CA TYR A 661 -5.59 11.70 7.20
C TYR A 661 -7.03 12.21 7.06
N ASP A 662 -7.87 11.43 6.40
CA ASP A 662 -9.25 11.77 6.05
C ASP A 662 -10.31 10.80 6.62
N HIS A 663 -9.92 10.04 7.63
CA HIS A 663 -10.72 9.02 8.32
C HIS A 663 -10.42 9.01 9.82
N ASP A 664 -11.09 8.14 10.60
CA ASP A 664 -11.03 8.18 12.06
C ASP A 664 -9.65 7.77 12.61
N PHE A 665 -9.18 8.50 13.62
CA PHE A 665 -7.96 8.21 14.37
C PHE A 665 -8.28 8.08 15.86
N PHE A 666 -7.49 7.26 16.58
CA PHE A 666 -7.49 7.21 18.04
C PHE A 666 -6.20 7.77 18.62
N ILE A 667 -6.24 8.14 19.90
CA ILE A 667 -5.14 8.77 20.63
C ILE A 667 -4.28 7.70 21.32
N ILE A 668 -2.97 7.92 21.34
CA ILE A 668 -1.99 7.12 22.08
C ILE A 668 -1.13 8.03 22.96
N MET A 669 -0.88 7.60 24.20
CA MET A 669 0.07 8.21 25.11
C MET A 669 1.02 7.15 25.67
N ASN A 670 2.32 7.38 25.58
CA ASN A 670 3.32 6.48 26.15
C ASN A 670 4.61 7.19 26.55
N VAL A 671 5.43 6.47 27.32
CA VAL A 671 6.84 6.82 27.56
C VAL A 671 7.68 5.60 27.21
N ALA A 672 8.31 5.63 26.03
CA ALA A 672 9.28 4.63 25.62
C ALA A 672 10.63 4.84 26.35
N VAL A 673 11.39 3.75 26.48
CA VAL A 673 12.75 3.74 27.02
C VAL A 673 13.66 3.12 26.00
N GLY A 674 14.58 3.90 25.46
CA GLY A 674 15.48 3.48 24.41
C GLY A 674 14.80 3.33 23.05
N GLY A 675 15.60 3.09 22.03
CA GLY A 675 15.14 2.97 20.65
C GLY A 675 16.17 3.45 19.66
N SER A 676 15.90 3.26 18.38
CA SER A 676 16.80 3.67 17.29
C SER A 676 17.04 5.18 17.27
N TRP A 677 16.01 5.97 17.58
CA TRP A 677 16.08 7.44 17.60
C TRP A 677 16.53 8.03 18.95
N PRO A 678 15.92 7.72 20.11
CA PRO A 678 16.36 8.26 21.41
C PRO A 678 17.72 7.72 21.88
N GLY A 679 18.24 6.67 21.25
CA GLY A 679 19.47 5.98 21.63
C GLY A 679 19.24 4.98 22.77
N THR A 680 20.33 4.41 23.30
CA THR A 680 20.25 3.41 24.38
C THR A 680 20.35 4.06 25.76
N PRO A 681 19.64 3.56 26.78
CA PRO A 681 19.84 4.00 28.17
C PRO A 681 21.29 3.80 28.63
N ASP A 682 21.84 4.78 29.34
CA ASP A 682 23.22 4.76 29.85
C ASP A 682 23.30 5.23 31.32
N GLU A 683 24.51 5.52 31.82
CA GLU A 683 24.70 6.01 33.19
C GLU A 683 24.07 7.38 33.49
N THR A 684 23.69 8.12 32.46
CA THR A 684 23.00 9.42 32.57
C THR A 684 21.49 9.27 32.54
N THR A 685 20.94 8.11 32.15
CA THR A 685 19.51 7.83 32.20
C THR A 685 19.01 7.71 33.65
N GLU A 686 18.43 8.78 34.16
CA GLU A 686 17.80 8.83 35.48
C GLU A 686 16.45 8.09 35.47
N MET A 687 16.14 7.37 36.54
CA MET A 687 14.87 6.65 36.74
C MET A 687 14.45 6.79 38.22
N PRO A 688 13.14 6.86 38.53
CA PRO A 688 12.00 6.82 37.62
C PRO A 688 11.83 8.11 36.81
N GLN A 689 11.08 8.04 35.71
CA GLN A 689 10.72 9.20 34.87
C GLN A 689 9.22 9.21 34.65
N GLN A 690 8.60 10.39 34.71
CA GLN A 690 7.15 10.53 34.69
C GLN A 690 6.72 11.52 33.61
N MET A 691 5.77 11.10 32.78
CA MET A 691 4.93 12.00 31.99
C MET A 691 3.65 12.25 32.78
N LEU A 692 3.40 13.50 33.13
CA LEU A 692 2.20 13.93 33.85
C LEU A 692 1.23 14.58 32.87
N ILE A 693 -0.01 14.14 32.85
CA ILE A 693 -1.04 14.62 31.93
C ILE A 693 -2.17 15.22 32.76
N ASP A 694 -2.43 16.52 32.58
CA ASP A 694 -3.50 17.27 33.25
C ASP A 694 -4.85 17.00 32.56
N TYR A 695 -4.88 17.07 31.24
CA TYR A 695 -6.07 16.68 30.46
C TYR A 695 -5.71 16.26 29.04
N VAL A 696 -6.63 15.55 28.40
CA VAL A 696 -6.73 15.38 26.94
C VAL A 696 -8.11 15.86 26.48
N ARG A 697 -8.16 16.66 25.42
CA ARG A 697 -9.40 17.26 24.91
C ARG A 697 -9.47 17.20 23.40
N VAL A 698 -10.68 16.95 22.90
CA VAL A 698 -11.02 16.94 21.48
C VAL A 698 -12.15 17.94 21.24
N TYR A 699 -11.96 18.81 20.26
CA TYR A 699 -12.93 19.83 19.88
C TYR A 699 -13.28 19.71 18.40
N GLU A 700 -14.55 19.93 18.07
CA GLU A 700 -15.01 20.09 16.70
C GLU A 700 -15.19 21.58 16.38
N ALA A 701 -14.88 21.98 15.14
CA ALA A 701 -15.23 23.31 14.66
C ALA A 701 -16.76 23.45 14.59
N ALA A 702 -17.31 24.57 15.07
CA ALA A 702 -18.72 24.87 14.93
C ALA A 702 -19.09 24.92 13.44
N SER A 703 -20.20 24.28 13.06
CA SER A 703 -20.72 24.38 11.69
C SER A 703 -21.19 25.80 11.40
N GLU A 704 -20.73 26.39 10.30
CA GLU A 704 -21.31 27.62 9.72
C GLU A 704 -22.58 27.34 8.89
#